data_AF-A0A1S9DXX7-F1
#
_entry.id   AF-A0A1S9DXX7-F1
#
_cell.length_a   1.000
_cell.length_b   1.000
_cell.length_c   1.000
_cell.angle_alpha   90.00
_cell.angle_beta   90.00
_cell.angle_gamma   90.00
#
_symmetry.space_group_name_H-M   'P 1'
#
loop_
_entity.id
_entity.type
_entity.pdbx_description
1 polymer ?
#
loop_
_entity_poly.entity_id
_entity_poly.type
_entity_poly.pdbx_seq_one_letter_code
_entity_poly.pdbx_strand_id
1 'polypeptide(L)'
;MAVPRLSGHPEIGYMPDYDSYLARGKRRQETETLDKNVPEGFPSQLNGSLVWDPRSLANTYDWNYHLTAEELDEINNALRHFKYSSAALNKPMGELSPATFPLPKLHRALREISHEVHNGHGFKVLRGLPVDKYTREENVIIYAGLSSHVAPIRGRQDSTWQGKPADVLVAHVKDLSHGRDSQDIPGPVVTADKQVFHTDAGDIIALFCLSEGESGGESFLASTCHVYNILAARRPDLIRTLSEPWPFDDFAPTGDVYKLRPLLYYQPSTETDPERLIIQYSRRNLTGYRDCKRSAKIPPLTEAQAEALDAVHFTAEENSISLDFHKGDIQFANNLSILHARAAFTDSIEKQSREDDAASVPSNASVSTATAIPFVQYPNPGYLGSFSHTTLFDQLPPQNNAEPGTESQQSEDGRSAPNKCVIDDICINKGAELILGLHREFSIRSLAHLFQKWVSTGANLALAGPLTGSCASAVDYTLAQCDGKYPTARAISKRLFHNSCQPILSNPETAISEYCTFFSGANARWEAFGIFFVAICRASVDIPYAEPLYDSEQPRRRLQKLALSYSDQCLELCLPLDCMNDLQLLLQYENFISHSQVDGDQSYLSWRKLGDVAASLYALGYHQQQTESFRTAPSFLRDLRQTAFCRTYSADKNVSIFLGRPPRILRKFCYFHLPGTLAQPNQKAGRKPAVWDPSEKPSFATDSKWAALCGILKEDILDLFAEESYEERARQGQLIDADARAQWDALPESYRLEGSLKTCNRPPVERDFMVNMKLNYLHVHFLLRRALLRPMSMGPAPELFNISKDMLGLVVETILLKDQIVNSGTSLVWKVVYYGLSAAGLVSLHLANQSYANEMLEMDISKIFQDLSILVGEIISGTLVYVDSPNYALLSEASQTIKSLLDRMILPLQISQRMGTTSGNRSAALPGSEPMGTLNDGGLDLWYDSNFQDFEMSFWHHLAGHPFLHG
;
A
#
# COMPACT_ATOMS: atom_id res chain seq x y z
N MET A 1 28.43 -23.85 -29.84
CA MET A 1 29.84 -24.03 -29.42
C MET A 1 29.84 -24.22 -27.92
N ALA A 2 30.37 -25.34 -27.43
CA ALA A 2 30.44 -25.65 -26.01
C ALA A 2 31.44 -24.72 -25.30
N VAL A 3 31.00 -24.07 -24.23
CA VAL A 3 31.86 -23.25 -23.35
C VAL A 3 32.78 -24.20 -22.55
N PRO A 4 34.08 -23.90 -22.38
CA PRO A 4 35.02 -24.81 -21.71
C PRO A 4 34.66 -25.04 -20.23
N ARG A 5 34.78 -26.30 -19.79
CA ARG A 5 34.51 -26.76 -18.42
C ARG A 5 35.53 -26.18 -17.42
N LEU A 6 35.04 -25.52 -16.37
CA LEU A 6 35.83 -25.23 -15.17
C LEU A 6 35.97 -26.54 -14.36
N SER A 7 37.20 -27.02 -14.22
CA SER A 7 37.51 -28.23 -13.45
C SER A 7 37.16 -28.04 -11.96
N GLY A 8 36.22 -28.83 -11.44
CA GLY A 8 35.93 -28.91 -9.99
C GLY A 8 34.47 -28.69 -9.56
N HIS A 9 33.52 -28.45 -10.48
CA HIS A 9 32.09 -28.28 -10.14
C HIS A 9 31.26 -29.53 -10.49
N PRO A 10 30.29 -29.93 -9.64
CA PRO A 10 29.43 -31.07 -9.92
C PRO A 10 28.53 -30.77 -11.12
N GLU A 11 28.45 -31.73 -12.05
CA GLU A 11 27.43 -31.74 -13.10
C GLU A 11 26.09 -32.14 -12.48
N ILE A 12 25.18 -31.17 -12.32
CA ILE A 12 23.84 -31.37 -11.76
C ILE A 12 22.84 -30.44 -12.44
N GLY A 13 21.66 -30.98 -12.76
CA GLY A 13 20.57 -30.25 -13.40
C GLY A 13 19.26 -30.37 -12.62
N TYR A 14 18.24 -29.67 -13.12
CA TYR A 14 16.89 -29.74 -12.56
C TYR A 14 16.34 -31.17 -12.56
N MET A 15 16.43 -31.84 -13.71
CA MET A 15 16.09 -33.25 -13.80
C MET A 15 17.17 -34.08 -13.11
N PRO A 16 16.80 -34.88 -12.09
CA PRO A 16 17.73 -35.74 -11.38
C PRO A 16 18.18 -36.89 -12.28
N ASP A 17 19.44 -37.30 -12.13
CA ASP A 17 20.03 -38.42 -12.84
C ASP A 17 20.51 -39.47 -11.83
N TYR A 18 19.89 -40.65 -11.86
CA TYR A 18 20.08 -41.67 -10.84
C TYR A 18 21.48 -42.28 -10.89
N ASP A 19 22.02 -42.51 -12.09
CA ASP A 19 23.35 -43.08 -12.27
C ASP A 19 24.43 -42.12 -11.77
N SER A 20 24.30 -40.82 -12.07
CA SER A 20 25.21 -39.78 -11.57
C SER A 20 25.15 -39.66 -10.06
N TYR A 21 23.95 -39.75 -9.46
CA TYR A 21 23.78 -39.79 -8.01
C TYR A 21 24.52 -40.97 -7.37
N LEU A 22 24.31 -42.19 -7.86
CA LEU A 22 24.98 -43.39 -7.34
C LEU A 22 26.49 -43.32 -7.51
N ALA A 23 26.98 -42.87 -8.67
CA ALA A 23 28.40 -42.71 -8.94
C ALA A 23 29.05 -41.67 -8.01
N ARG A 24 28.38 -40.52 -7.79
CA ARG A 24 28.82 -39.48 -6.88
C ARG A 24 28.90 -39.99 -5.45
N GLY A 25 27.86 -40.65 -4.97
CA GLY A 25 27.82 -41.16 -3.60
C GLY A 25 28.83 -42.27 -3.34
N LYS A 26 29.04 -43.17 -4.30
CA LYS A 26 30.11 -44.17 -4.22
C LYS A 26 31.49 -43.51 -4.12
N ARG A 27 31.78 -42.57 -5.03
CA ARG A 27 33.06 -41.86 -5.04
C ARG A 27 33.32 -41.16 -3.71
N ARG A 28 32.35 -40.39 -3.19
CA ARG A 28 32.51 -39.66 -1.92
C ARG A 28 32.76 -40.61 -0.74
N GLN A 29 32.03 -41.73 -0.67
CA GLN A 29 32.26 -42.75 0.37
C GLN A 29 33.64 -43.42 0.27
N GLU A 30 34.21 -43.55 -0.93
CA GLU A 30 35.53 -44.13 -1.14
C GLU A 30 36.68 -43.13 -0.92
N THR A 31 36.45 -41.84 -1.16
CA THR A 31 37.53 -40.83 -1.20
C THR A 31 37.51 -39.81 -0.05
N GLU A 32 36.40 -39.63 0.65
CA GLU A 32 36.24 -38.64 1.72
C GLU A 32 36.07 -39.29 3.09
N THR A 33 36.40 -38.57 4.16
CA THR A 33 36.06 -38.97 5.53
C THR A 33 34.71 -38.38 5.89
N LEU A 34 33.66 -39.20 5.81
CA LEU A 34 32.27 -38.78 6.04
C LEU A 34 31.84 -38.99 7.50
N ASP A 35 31.01 -38.08 8.02
CA ASP A 35 30.45 -38.19 9.36
C ASP A 35 29.53 -39.42 9.47
N LYS A 36 29.66 -40.14 10.60
CA LYS A 36 28.90 -41.37 10.88
C LYS A 36 27.71 -41.15 11.81
N ASN A 37 27.55 -39.94 12.34
CA ASN A 37 26.48 -39.56 13.27
C ASN A 37 25.78 -38.32 12.74
N VAL A 38 24.50 -38.17 13.07
CA VAL A 38 23.75 -36.93 12.79
C VAL A 38 24.40 -35.74 13.52
N PRO A 39 24.24 -34.50 13.02
CA PRO A 39 24.77 -33.30 13.66
C PRO A 39 24.29 -33.13 15.10
N GLU A 40 25.06 -32.42 15.91
CA GLU A 40 24.66 -32.10 17.28
C GLU A 40 23.30 -31.39 17.31
N GLY A 41 22.42 -31.82 18.22
CA GLY A 41 21.06 -31.31 18.35
C GLY A 41 20.04 -31.98 17.43
N PHE A 42 20.44 -32.73 16.40
CA PHE A 42 19.49 -33.46 15.53
C PHE A 42 19.16 -34.86 16.07
N PRO A 43 17.91 -35.32 15.95
CA PRO A 43 17.51 -36.64 16.43
C PRO A 43 17.96 -37.72 15.46
N SER A 44 18.39 -38.87 15.96
CA SER A 44 18.70 -40.03 15.10
C SER A 44 17.46 -40.61 14.41
N GLN A 45 16.27 -40.37 14.97
CA GLN A 45 14.98 -40.80 14.45
C GLN A 45 13.85 -39.92 14.99
N LEU A 46 12.94 -39.53 14.11
CA LEU A 46 11.68 -38.85 14.42
C LEU A 46 10.55 -39.85 14.59
N ASN A 47 9.55 -39.47 15.39
CA ASN A 47 8.33 -40.24 15.64
C ASN A 47 7.08 -39.35 15.49
N GLY A 48 5.90 -39.96 15.36
CA GLY A 48 4.61 -39.26 15.31
C GLY A 48 3.87 -39.44 13.97
N SER A 49 2.69 -38.83 13.85
CA SER A 49 1.76 -39.05 12.73
C SER A 49 2.29 -38.57 11.37
N LEU A 50 3.21 -37.61 11.36
CA LEU A 50 3.89 -37.15 10.15
C LEU A 50 4.94 -38.15 9.65
N VAL A 51 5.32 -39.16 10.44
CA VAL A 51 6.26 -40.21 10.06
C VAL A 51 5.50 -41.42 9.54
N TRP A 52 5.25 -41.47 8.24
CA TRP A 52 4.51 -42.57 7.62
C TRP A 52 5.29 -43.22 6.47
N ASP A 53 5.10 -44.53 6.32
CA ASP A 53 5.63 -45.35 5.22
C ASP A 53 4.50 -45.59 4.19
N PRO A 54 4.72 -45.24 2.91
CA PRO A 54 3.68 -45.33 1.87
C PRO A 54 3.12 -46.75 1.71
N ARG A 55 3.90 -47.80 2.00
CA ARG A 55 3.50 -49.20 1.84
C ARG A 55 2.43 -49.64 2.83
N SER A 56 2.34 -48.95 3.97
CA SER A 56 1.42 -49.30 5.05
C SER A 56 0.36 -48.23 5.32
N LEU A 57 0.55 -47.01 4.81
CA LEU A 57 -0.30 -45.87 5.12
C LEU A 57 -1.78 -46.11 4.81
N ALA A 58 -2.10 -46.70 3.66
CA ALA A 58 -3.48 -46.98 3.26
C ALA A 58 -4.22 -47.94 4.21
N ASN A 59 -3.50 -48.73 5.00
CA ASN A 59 -4.10 -49.64 5.98
C ASN A 59 -4.55 -48.92 7.26
N THR A 60 -3.99 -47.74 7.54
CA THR A 60 -4.17 -47.02 8.80
C THR A 60 -4.80 -45.64 8.62
N TYR A 61 -4.79 -45.11 7.40
CA TYR A 61 -5.24 -43.75 7.12
C TYR A 61 -6.00 -43.69 5.78
N ASP A 62 -7.27 -43.34 5.85
CA ASP A 62 -8.05 -42.94 4.69
C ASP A 62 -7.89 -41.43 4.50
N TRP A 63 -7.19 -41.00 3.44
CA TRP A 63 -6.98 -39.59 3.14
C TRP A 63 -8.13 -38.96 2.36
N ASN A 64 -9.14 -39.72 1.93
CA ASN A 64 -10.25 -39.20 1.13
C ASN A 64 -11.43 -38.80 2.01
N TYR A 65 -11.97 -37.61 1.77
CA TYR A 65 -13.27 -37.20 2.30
C TYR A 65 -14.23 -37.03 1.13
N HIS A 66 -15.23 -37.90 1.04
CA HIS A 66 -16.22 -37.85 -0.03
C HIS A 66 -17.39 -36.93 0.35
N LEU A 67 -17.61 -35.89 -0.44
CA LEU A 67 -18.77 -35.01 -0.27
C LEU A 67 -20.06 -35.77 -0.51
N THR A 68 -20.99 -35.63 0.43
CA THR A 68 -22.35 -36.15 0.32
C THR A 68 -23.23 -35.23 -0.51
N ALA A 69 -24.39 -35.74 -0.97
CA ALA A 69 -25.36 -34.93 -1.70
C ALA A 69 -25.85 -33.72 -0.87
N GLU A 70 -26.04 -33.89 0.45
CA GLU A 70 -26.47 -32.80 1.34
C GLU A 70 -25.40 -31.71 1.46
N GLU A 71 -24.12 -32.08 1.54
CA GLU A 71 -23.02 -31.13 1.60
C GLU A 71 -22.84 -30.39 0.28
N LEU A 72 -23.06 -31.05 -0.87
CA LEU A 72 -23.08 -30.39 -2.18
C LEU A 72 -24.21 -29.36 -2.28
N ASP A 73 -25.40 -29.68 -1.76
CA ASP A 73 -26.52 -28.72 -1.69
C ASP A 73 -26.19 -27.54 -0.76
N GLU A 74 -25.49 -27.79 0.35
CA GLU A 74 -25.00 -26.73 1.23
C GLU A 74 -23.99 -25.81 0.54
N ILE A 75 -23.02 -26.37 -0.20
CA ILE A 75 -22.06 -25.60 -1.02
C ILE A 75 -22.79 -24.74 -2.06
N ASN A 76 -23.84 -25.27 -2.70
CA ASN A 76 -24.66 -24.51 -3.65
C ASN A 76 -25.36 -23.32 -2.98
N ASN A 77 -25.86 -23.51 -1.75
CA ASN A 77 -26.49 -22.44 -0.99
C ASN A 77 -25.48 -21.38 -0.56
N ALA A 78 -24.27 -21.77 -0.13
CA ALA A 78 -23.18 -20.85 0.21
C ALA A 78 -22.72 -20.05 -1.02
N LEU A 79 -22.59 -20.69 -2.18
CA LEU A 79 -22.29 -20.01 -3.44
C LEU A 79 -23.35 -18.97 -3.81
N ARG A 80 -24.64 -19.32 -3.71
CA ARG A 80 -25.75 -18.39 -3.96
C ARG A 80 -25.74 -17.25 -2.96
N HIS A 81 -25.45 -17.52 -1.69
CA HIS A 81 -25.35 -16.51 -0.65
C HIS A 81 -24.26 -15.48 -0.98
N PHE A 82 -23.07 -15.94 -1.39
CA PHE A 82 -21.97 -15.06 -1.78
C PHE A 82 -22.27 -14.26 -3.06
N LYS A 83 -22.92 -14.85 -4.06
CA LYS A 83 -23.16 -14.15 -5.34
C LYS A 83 -24.38 -13.22 -5.32
N TYR A 84 -25.42 -13.55 -4.56
CA TYR A 84 -26.75 -12.95 -4.75
C TYR A 84 -27.40 -12.35 -3.48
N SER A 85 -26.78 -12.46 -2.30
CA SER A 85 -27.33 -11.78 -1.12
C SER A 85 -27.10 -10.27 -1.19
N SER A 86 -28.02 -9.47 -0.64
CA SER A 86 -27.93 -8.00 -0.59
C SER A 86 -26.68 -7.50 0.15
N ALA A 87 -26.14 -8.29 1.08
CA ALA A 87 -24.89 -8.01 1.79
C ALA A 87 -23.62 -8.41 1.01
N ALA A 88 -23.75 -9.21 -0.06
CA ALA A 88 -22.64 -9.70 -0.87
C ALA A 88 -22.63 -9.14 -2.31
N LEU A 89 -23.75 -8.56 -2.78
CA LEU A 89 -23.83 -7.71 -3.96
C LEU A 89 -22.85 -6.53 -3.77
N ASN A 90 -21.66 -6.64 -4.39
CA ASN A 90 -20.47 -5.74 -4.37
C ASN A 90 -19.24 -6.23 -3.58
N LYS A 91 -19.22 -7.43 -3.00
CA LYS A 91 -18.00 -7.94 -2.34
C LYS A 91 -17.02 -8.56 -3.35
N PRO A 92 -15.73 -8.18 -3.33
CA PRO A 92 -14.72 -8.82 -4.16
C PRO A 92 -14.45 -10.25 -3.68
N MET A 93 -14.00 -11.14 -4.56
CA MET A 93 -13.63 -12.53 -4.20
C MET A 93 -12.57 -12.63 -3.10
N GLY A 94 -11.76 -11.58 -2.92
CA GLY A 94 -10.80 -11.48 -1.81
C GLY A 94 -11.45 -11.50 -0.42
N GLU A 95 -12.75 -11.19 -0.31
CA GLU A 95 -13.51 -11.24 0.96
C GLU A 95 -14.15 -12.60 1.25
N LEU A 96 -13.80 -13.66 0.50
CA LEU A 96 -14.26 -15.02 0.82
C LEU A 96 -13.68 -15.49 2.16
N SER A 97 -14.58 -15.77 3.10
CA SER A 97 -14.30 -16.18 4.47
C SER A 97 -15.41 -17.11 4.96
N PRO A 98 -15.23 -17.79 6.10
CA PRO A 98 -16.29 -18.61 6.71
C PRO A 98 -17.61 -17.84 6.95
N ALA A 99 -17.54 -16.51 7.11
CA ALA A 99 -18.71 -15.66 7.31
C ALA A 99 -19.44 -15.34 6.00
N THR A 100 -18.70 -15.16 4.90
CA THR A 100 -19.25 -14.81 3.58
C THR A 100 -19.55 -16.02 2.71
N PHE A 101 -19.04 -17.20 3.08
CA PHE A 101 -19.34 -18.50 2.47
C PHE A 101 -19.74 -19.50 3.57
N PRO A 102 -20.93 -19.36 4.18
CA PRO A 102 -21.29 -20.13 5.37
C PRO A 102 -21.63 -21.60 5.04
N LEU A 103 -21.02 -22.52 5.80
CA LEU A 103 -21.20 -23.97 5.70
C LEU A 103 -21.55 -24.59 7.07
N PRO A 104 -22.72 -24.29 7.67
CA PRO A 104 -23.03 -24.66 9.06
C PRO A 104 -22.88 -26.16 9.40
N LYS A 105 -23.13 -27.07 8.46
CA LYS A 105 -22.94 -28.52 8.66
C LYS A 105 -21.53 -28.96 8.25
N LEU A 106 -21.11 -28.67 7.03
CA LEU A 106 -19.83 -29.10 6.47
C LEU A 106 -18.61 -28.45 7.18
N HIS A 107 -18.78 -27.31 7.85
CA HIS A 107 -17.71 -26.61 8.55
C HIS A 107 -16.94 -27.52 9.52
N ARG A 108 -17.65 -28.35 10.30
CA ARG A 108 -17.02 -29.26 11.26
C ARG A 108 -16.05 -30.21 10.57
N ALA A 109 -16.49 -30.87 9.50
CA ALA A 109 -15.66 -31.78 8.74
C ALA A 109 -14.45 -31.07 8.13
N LEU A 110 -14.63 -29.85 7.58
CA LEU A 110 -13.52 -29.05 7.06
C LEU A 110 -12.51 -28.64 8.15
N ARG A 111 -12.95 -28.44 9.40
CA ARG A 111 -12.05 -28.23 10.56
C ARG A 111 -11.33 -29.50 10.99
N GLU A 112 -11.97 -30.66 10.87
CA GLU A 112 -11.30 -31.95 11.08
C GLU A 112 -10.23 -32.19 10.00
N ILE A 113 -10.53 -31.85 8.74
CA ILE A 113 -9.53 -31.83 7.65
C ILE A 113 -8.38 -30.87 7.97
N SER A 114 -8.69 -29.65 8.43
CA SER A 114 -7.66 -28.69 8.87
C SER A 114 -6.75 -29.26 9.94
N HIS A 115 -7.32 -29.93 10.95
CA HIS A 115 -6.54 -30.57 12.01
C HIS A 115 -5.64 -31.69 11.48
N GLU A 116 -6.15 -32.53 10.59
CA GLU A 116 -5.41 -33.64 9.96
C GLU A 116 -4.24 -33.14 9.11
N VAL A 117 -4.43 -32.04 8.38
CA VAL A 117 -3.37 -31.41 7.59
C VAL A 117 -2.30 -30.80 8.48
N HIS A 118 -2.65 -30.11 9.58
CA HIS A 118 -1.64 -29.44 10.42
C HIS A 118 -0.97 -30.37 11.45
N ASN A 119 -1.69 -31.33 12.01
CA ASN A 119 -1.26 -32.11 13.18
C ASN A 119 -1.31 -33.63 12.96
N GLY A 120 -1.95 -34.10 11.88
CA GLY A 120 -2.09 -35.52 11.56
C GLY A 120 -1.01 -36.00 10.58
N HIS A 121 -1.44 -36.65 9.51
CA HIS A 121 -0.56 -37.19 8.46
C HIS A 121 -0.07 -36.13 7.46
N GLY A 122 -0.56 -34.89 7.57
CA GLY A 122 -0.06 -33.77 6.79
C GLY A 122 -0.82 -33.51 5.50
N PHE A 123 -1.82 -34.31 5.13
CA PHE A 123 -2.58 -34.08 3.90
C PHE A 123 -3.98 -34.71 3.93
N LYS A 124 -4.90 -34.20 3.11
CA LYS A 124 -6.24 -34.75 2.88
C LYS A 124 -6.74 -34.39 1.49
N VAL A 125 -7.63 -35.21 0.92
CA VAL A 125 -8.28 -34.94 -0.36
C VAL A 125 -9.79 -34.87 -0.16
N LEU A 126 -10.38 -33.71 -0.45
CA LEU A 126 -11.82 -33.52 -0.52
C LEU A 126 -12.29 -33.90 -1.91
N ARG A 127 -13.26 -34.82 -2.02
CA ARG A 127 -13.67 -35.42 -3.30
C ARG A 127 -15.10 -35.15 -3.67
N GLY A 128 -15.35 -35.07 -4.97
CA GLY A 128 -16.69 -35.14 -5.55
C GLY A 128 -17.37 -33.81 -5.86
N LEU A 129 -16.62 -32.71 -6.04
CA LEU A 129 -17.23 -31.47 -6.56
C LEU A 129 -17.62 -31.63 -8.04
N PRO A 130 -18.88 -31.37 -8.42
CA PRO A 130 -19.33 -31.51 -9.80
C PRO A 130 -18.96 -30.28 -10.64
N VAL A 131 -17.67 -30.10 -10.95
CA VAL A 131 -17.11 -28.87 -11.55
C VAL A 131 -17.82 -28.40 -12.83
N ASP A 132 -18.33 -29.33 -13.64
CA ASP A 132 -19.03 -29.02 -14.90
C ASP A 132 -20.40 -28.38 -14.70
N LYS A 133 -20.96 -28.45 -13.48
CA LYS A 133 -22.22 -27.78 -13.13
C LYS A 133 -22.01 -26.30 -12.78
N TYR A 134 -20.77 -25.86 -12.63
CA TYR A 134 -20.41 -24.51 -12.21
C TYR A 134 -19.66 -23.78 -13.32
N THR A 135 -19.86 -22.47 -13.41
CA THR A 135 -18.99 -21.61 -14.22
C THR A 135 -17.57 -21.61 -13.64
N ARG A 136 -16.58 -21.16 -14.42
CA ARG A 136 -15.18 -21.10 -13.94
C ARG A 136 -15.02 -20.17 -12.75
N GLU A 137 -15.71 -19.04 -12.76
CA GLU A 137 -15.80 -18.12 -11.62
C GLU A 137 -16.41 -18.80 -10.38
N GLU A 138 -17.52 -19.51 -10.54
CA GLU A 138 -18.17 -20.21 -9.43
C GLU A 138 -17.29 -21.32 -8.85
N ASN A 139 -16.57 -22.05 -9.70
CA ASN A 139 -15.57 -23.03 -9.25
C ASN A 139 -14.48 -22.37 -8.40
N VAL A 140 -13.98 -21.18 -8.78
CA VAL A 140 -13.00 -20.43 -7.98
C VAL A 140 -13.61 -19.96 -6.66
N ILE A 141 -14.85 -19.47 -6.66
CA ILE A 141 -15.56 -19.05 -5.44
C ILE A 141 -15.75 -20.23 -4.48
N ILE A 142 -16.21 -21.38 -4.98
CA ILE A 142 -16.39 -22.60 -4.19
C ILE A 142 -15.04 -23.04 -3.61
N TYR A 143 -14.00 -23.10 -4.44
CA TYR A 143 -12.67 -23.52 -4.02
C TYR A 143 -12.09 -22.61 -2.94
N ALA A 144 -12.15 -21.29 -3.13
CA ALA A 144 -11.67 -20.32 -2.16
C ALA A 144 -12.55 -20.29 -0.88
N GLY A 145 -13.86 -20.49 -1.01
CA GLY A 145 -14.81 -20.59 0.10
C GLY A 145 -14.54 -21.81 0.98
N LEU A 146 -14.46 -23.01 0.39
CA LEU A 146 -14.11 -24.25 1.09
C LEU A 146 -12.73 -24.16 1.77
N SER A 147 -11.74 -23.68 1.02
CA SER A 147 -10.37 -23.51 1.53
C SER A 147 -10.33 -22.57 2.74
N SER A 148 -11.23 -21.57 2.82
CA SER A 148 -11.28 -20.63 3.94
C SER A 148 -11.62 -21.30 5.28
N HIS A 149 -12.31 -22.44 5.28
CA HIS A 149 -12.57 -23.21 6.49
C HIS A 149 -11.41 -24.13 6.88
N VAL A 150 -10.55 -24.50 5.92
CA VAL A 150 -9.38 -25.36 6.16
C VAL A 150 -8.16 -24.52 6.57
N ALA A 151 -7.82 -23.51 5.76
CA ALA A 151 -6.73 -22.57 5.98
C ALA A 151 -7.19 -21.16 5.55
N PRO A 152 -7.60 -20.29 6.49
CA PRO A 152 -8.29 -19.02 6.17
C PRO A 152 -7.37 -17.95 5.57
N ILE A 153 -6.05 -18.03 5.83
CA ILE A 153 -5.06 -17.06 5.33
C ILE A 153 -4.51 -17.59 4.01
N ARG A 154 -4.56 -16.76 2.95
CA ARG A 154 -4.10 -17.14 1.61
C ARG A 154 -2.77 -16.50 1.30
N GLY A 155 -1.81 -17.31 0.85
CA GLY A 155 -0.52 -16.82 0.37
C GLY A 155 -0.64 -16.15 -0.99
N ARG A 156 0.11 -15.06 -1.19
CA ARG A 156 0.20 -14.37 -2.48
C ARG A 156 1.04 -15.20 -3.46
N GLN A 157 0.49 -15.45 -4.64
CA GLN A 157 1.12 -16.18 -5.75
C GLN A 157 1.78 -15.23 -6.77
N ASP A 158 1.19 -14.06 -7.00
CA ASP A 158 1.74 -13.00 -7.87
C ASP A 158 1.41 -11.61 -7.28
N SER A 159 2.20 -10.62 -7.65
CA SER A 159 2.04 -9.21 -7.25
C SER A 159 1.46 -8.32 -8.35
N THR A 160 1.14 -8.90 -9.51
CA THR A 160 0.51 -8.17 -10.62
C THR A 160 -0.64 -8.95 -11.26
N TRP A 161 -1.68 -8.22 -11.68
CA TRP A 161 -2.76 -8.74 -12.52
C TRP A 161 -2.97 -7.78 -13.68
N GLN A 162 -2.85 -8.27 -14.92
CA GLN A 162 -2.94 -7.47 -16.15
C GLN A 162 -2.00 -6.23 -16.15
N GLY A 163 -0.78 -6.40 -15.64
CA GLY A 163 0.24 -5.34 -15.59
C GLY A 163 0.00 -4.27 -14.52
N LYS A 164 -1.03 -4.40 -13.68
CA LYS A 164 -1.28 -3.53 -12.52
C LYS A 164 -0.89 -4.25 -11.22
N PRO A 165 -0.43 -3.54 -10.18
CA PRO A 165 -0.20 -4.14 -8.87
C PRO A 165 -1.48 -4.76 -8.31
N ALA A 166 -1.46 -6.05 -8.00
CA ALA A 166 -2.56 -6.78 -7.39
C ALA A 166 -2.00 -8.01 -6.66
N ASP A 167 -2.50 -8.32 -5.47
CA ASP A 167 -2.16 -9.56 -4.79
C ASP A 167 -3.00 -10.69 -5.39
N VAL A 168 -2.39 -11.48 -6.27
CA VAL A 168 -3.03 -12.63 -6.91
C VAL A 168 -2.90 -13.82 -5.96
N LEU A 169 -4.04 -14.41 -5.58
CA LEU A 169 -4.10 -15.48 -4.57
C LEU A 169 -4.27 -16.89 -5.17
N VAL A 170 -4.63 -16.97 -6.46
CA VAL A 170 -4.85 -18.24 -7.18
C VAL A 170 -4.00 -18.24 -8.43
N ALA A 171 -3.20 -19.28 -8.60
CA ALA A 171 -2.41 -19.51 -9.82
C ALA A 171 -2.98 -20.70 -10.61
N HIS A 172 -2.81 -20.66 -11.93
CA HIS A 172 -3.17 -21.78 -12.80
C HIS A 172 -1.96 -22.68 -13.03
N VAL A 173 -2.12 -23.97 -12.74
CA VAL A 173 -1.17 -25.03 -13.09
C VAL A 173 -1.68 -25.67 -14.38
N LYS A 174 -1.11 -25.29 -15.52
CA LYS A 174 -1.44 -25.82 -16.85
C LYS A 174 -0.30 -25.60 -17.83
N ASP A 175 -0.26 -26.36 -18.93
CA ASP A 175 0.76 -26.15 -19.95
C ASP A 175 0.53 -24.81 -20.70
N LEU A 176 1.52 -23.92 -20.62
CA LEU A 176 1.57 -22.65 -21.34
C LEU A 176 2.75 -22.60 -22.32
N SER A 177 3.45 -23.72 -22.52
CA SER A 177 4.65 -23.77 -23.34
C SER A 177 4.36 -23.63 -24.84
N HIS A 178 3.11 -23.88 -25.26
CA HIS A 178 2.66 -23.63 -26.62
C HIS A 178 2.38 -22.14 -26.84
N GLY A 179 3.09 -21.51 -27.78
CA GLY A 179 2.88 -20.11 -28.16
C GLY A 179 3.62 -19.07 -27.30
N ARG A 180 4.46 -19.49 -26.34
CA ARG A 180 5.38 -18.62 -25.60
C ARG A 180 6.83 -18.95 -25.89
N ASP A 181 7.69 -17.94 -25.89
CA ASP A 181 9.13 -18.15 -25.96
C ASP A 181 9.61 -18.86 -24.68
N SER A 182 10.61 -19.74 -24.81
CA SER A 182 11.12 -20.56 -23.71
C SER A 182 11.69 -19.75 -22.53
N GLN A 183 12.04 -18.48 -22.77
CA GLN A 183 12.50 -17.52 -21.76
C GLN A 183 11.35 -16.97 -20.88
N ASP A 184 10.12 -17.03 -21.37
CA ASP A 184 8.90 -16.58 -20.67
C ASP A 184 8.23 -17.71 -19.87
N ILE A 185 8.86 -18.89 -19.80
CA ILE A 185 8.40 -20.04 -19.02
C ILE A 185 9.05 -19.95 -17.63
N PRO A 186 8.35 -19.43 -16.61
CA PRO A 186 8.94 -19.21 -15.29
C PRO A 186 9.36 -20.51 -14.61
N GLY A 187 8.74 -21.66 -14.93
CA GLY A 187 9.08 -22.92 -14.29
C GLY A 187 8.22 -24.10 -14.76
N PRO A 188 8.48 -25.29 -14.21
CA PRO A 188 7.82 -26.55 -14.60
C PRO A 188 6.30 -26.56 -14.36
N VAL A 189 5.81 -25.72 -13.44
CA VAL A 189 4.40 -25.61 -13.06
C VAL A 189 3.49 -25.15 -14.21
N VAL A 190 4.05 -24.49 -15.23
CA VAL A 190 3.32 -24.06 -16.43
C VAL A 190 3.74 -24.84 -17.69
N THR A 191 4.17 -26.08 -17.53
CA THR A 191 4.63 -26.95 -18.62
C THR A 191 4.10 -28.38 -18.48
N ALA A 192 4.09 -29.13 -19.58
CA ALA A 192 3.84 -30.57 -19.59
C ALA A 192 4.94 -31.43 -18.92
N ASP A 193 6.11 -30.86 -18.59
CA ASP A 193 7.23 -31.63 -18.02
C ASP A 193 6.90 -32.22 -16.64
N LYS A 194 7.69 -33.22 -16.23
CA LYS A 194 7.72 -33.72 -14.86
C LYS A 194 8.11 -32.57 -13.90
N GLN A 195 7.28 -32.35 -12.89
CA GLN A 195 7.63 -31.49 -11.76
C GLN A 195 8.16 -32.38 -10.64
N VAL A 196 9.47 -32.33 -10.43
CA VAL A 196 10.18 -33.19 -9.46
C VAL A 196 9.73 -32.86 -8.02
N PHE A 197 10.00 -33.75 -7.08
CA PHE A 197 9.72 -33.49 -5.66
C PHE A 197 10.23 -32.11 -5.24
N HIS A 198 9.40 -31.34 -4.55
CA HIS A 198 9.71 -30.00 -4.07
C HIS A 198 8.77 -29.63 -2.91
N THR A 199 9.07 -28.51 -2.26
CA THR A 199 8.16 -27.74 -1.40
C THR A 199 8.06 -26.34 -1.98
N ASP A 200 6.91 -25.70 -1.81
CA ASP A 200 6.63 -24.34 -2.31
C ASP A 200 6.81 -23.28 -1.21
N ALA A 201 6.35 -22.05 -1.46
CA ALA A 201 6.24 -21.01 -0.43
C ALA A 201 4.86 -21.08 0.28
N GLY A 202 4.85 -20.90 1.60
CA GLY A 202 3.65 -20.94 2.44
C GLY A 202 3.50 -22.25 3.22
N ASP A 203 2.47 -22.31 4.07
CA ASP A 203 2.32 -23.40 5.05
C ASP A 203 1.50 -24.57 4.49
N ILE A 204 0.39 -24.28 3.78
CA ILE A 204 -0.51 -25.28 3.22
C ILE A 204 -0.64 -25.06 1.70
N ILE A 205 -0.42 -26.12 0.93
CA ILE A 205 -0.75 -26.15 -0.51
C ILE A 205 -2.15 -26.69 -0.68
N ALA A 206 -2.98 -25.95 -1.40
CA ALA A 206 -4.28 -26.40 -1.86
C ALA A 206 -4.25 -26.50 -3.39
N LEU A 207 -4.70 -27.61 -3.97
CA LEU A 207 -4.82 -27.80 -5.41
C LEU A 207 -6.23 -28.25 -5.74
N PHE A 208 -6.86 -27.65 -6.76
CA PHE A 208 -8.20 -28.01 -7.22
C PHE A 208 -8.16 -28.48 -8.67
N CYS A 209 -8.55 -29.74 -8.89
CA CYS A 209 -8.55 -30.33 -10.23
C CYS A 209 -9.81 -29.93 -11.00
N LEU A 210 -9.67 -29.03 -11.98
CA LEU A 210 -10.76 -28.65 -12.89
C LEU A 210 -10.85 -29.57 -14.12
N SER A 211 -9.71 -30.13 -14.53
CA SER A 211 -9.58 -31.05 -15.65
C SER A 211 -8.30 -31.86 -15.47
N GLU A 212 -8.34 -33.09 -15.96
CA GLU A 212 -7.19 -33.99 -15.99
C GLU A 212 -6.48 -33.91 -17.35
N GLY A 213 -5.19 -34.23 -17.34
CA GLY A 213 -4.44 -34.50 -18.56
C GLY A 213 -5.07 -35.65 -19.35
N GLU A 214 -4.78 -35.75 -20.64
CA GLU A 214 -5.19 -36.93 -21.43
C GLU A 214 -4.45 -38.20 -20.97
N SER A 215 -3.16 -38.06 -20.65
CA SER A 215 -2.37 -39.12 -20.04
C SER A 215 -1.30 -38.53 -19.11
N GLY A 216 -0.95 -39.27 -18.06
CA GLY A 216 0.01 -38.82 -17.03
C GLY A 216 -0.55 -37.74 -16.11
N GLY A 217 0.34 -36.99 -15.45
CA GLY A 217 -0.02 -35.87 -14.56
C GLY A 217 -0.34 -36.27 -13.12
N GLU A 218 -0.03 -37.51 -12.74
CA GLU A 218 -0.23 -38.04 -11.38
C GLU A 218 0.45 -37.16 -10.32
N SER A 219 -0.25 -36.93 -9.21
CA SER A 219 0.25 -36.15 -8.06
C SER A 219 0.86 -37.11 -7.04
N PHE A 220 2.09 -36.84 -6.59
CA PHE A 220 2.79 -37.67 -5.62
C PHE A 220 3.08 -36.89 -4.34
N LEU A 221 2.97 -37.56 -3.19
CA LEU A 221 3.32 -37.02 -1.87
C LEU A 221 4.30 -37.94 -1.14
N ALA A 222 5.27 -37.35 -0.45
CA ALA A 222 6.20 -38.06 0.43
C ALA A 222 6.38 -37.33 1.76
N SER A 223 6.41 -38.06 2.88
CA SER A 223 6.69 -37.48 4.20
C SER A 223 8.14 -37.03 4.31
N THR A 224 8.35 -35.76 4.64
CA THR A 224 9.69 -35.22 4.93
C THR A 224 10.31 -35.88 6.16
N CYS A 225 9.53 -36.19 7.19
CA CYS A 225 10.01 -36.84 8.41
C CYS A 225 10.43 -38.29 8.15
N HIS A 226 9.71 -39.01 7.27
CA HIS A 226 10.10 -40.36 6.86
C HIS A 226 11.38 -40.34 6.01
N VAL A 227 11.46 -39.42 5.05
CA VAL A 227 12.68 -39.19 4.24
C VAL A 227 13.87 -38.85 5.15
N TYR A 228 13.68 -37.98 6.13
CA TYR A 228 14.69 -37.66 7.14
C TYR A 228 15.17 -38.90 7.88
N ASN A 229 14.26 -39.75 8.38
CA ASN A 229 14.62 -40.96 9.11
C ASN A 229 15.47 -41.93 8.27
N ILE A 230 15.15 -42.08 6.99
CA ILE A 230 15.94 -42.93 6.08
C ILE A 230 17.34 -42.33 5.88
N LEU A 231 17.44 -41.02 5.65
CA LEU A 231 18.72 -40.35 5.44
C LEU A 231 19.56 -40.32 6.72
N ALA A 232 18.97 -40.03 7.88
CA ALA A 232 19.66 -40.06 9.17
C ALA A 232 20.24 -41.44 9.50
N ALA A 233 19.54 -42.52 9.14
CA ALA A 233 20.00 -43.89 9.35
C ALA A 233 21.09 -44.34 8.36
N ARG A 234 20.98 -43.96 7.08
CA ARG A 234 21.85 -44.47 6.00
C ARG A 234 23.03 -43.55 5.68
N ARG A 235 22.81 -42.24 5.75
CA ARG A 235 23.72 -41.17 5.29
C ARG A 235 23.65 -39.93 6.20
N PRO A 236 24.03 -40.07 7.48
CA PRO A 236 24.01 -38.96 8.45
C PRO A 236 24.89 -37.76 8.01
N ASP A 237 25.92 -37.98 7.19
CA ASP A 237 26.72 -36.93 6.55
C ASP A 237 25.88 -36.00 5.66
N LEU A 238 24.82 -36.53 5.02
CA LEU A 238 23.91 -35.72 4.21
C LEU A 238 22.95 -34.91 5.08
N ILE A 239 22.58 -35.38 6.28
CA ILE A 239 21.81 -34.58 7.24
C ILE A 239 22.59 -33.33 7.63
N ARG A 240 23.90 -33.47 7.90
CA ARG A 240 24.79 -32.33 8.12
C ARG A 240 24.77 -31.37 6.96
N THR A 241 25.00 -31.88 5.74
CA THR A 241 25.03 -31.06 4.52
C THR A 241 23.71 -30.30 4.31
N LEU A 242 22.57 -30.93 4.58
CA LEU A 242 21.24 -30.29 4.44
C LEU A 242 21.00 -29.19 5.49
N SER A 243 21.61 -29.30 6.68
CA SER A 243 21.52 -28.33 7.78
C SER A 243 22.50 -27.15 7.67
N GLU A 244 23.47 -27.22 6.75
CA GLU A 244 24.41 -26.13 6.47
C GLU A 244 23.83 -25.14 5.43
N PRO A 245 24.34 -23.91 5.29
CA PRO A 245 23.79 -22.93 4.35
C PRO A 245 23.98 -23.29 2.86
N TRP A 246 22.92 -23.12 2.06
CA TRP A 246 22.90 -23.34 0.61
C TRP A 246 22.68 -22.05 -0.17
N PRO A 247 23.36 -21.86 -1.31
CA PRO A 247 23.23 -20.66 -2.15
C PRO A 247 21.99 -20.68 -3.06
N PHE A 248 20.83 -20.34 -2.49
CA PHE A 248 19.54 -20.27 -3.17
C PHE A 248 19.45 -19.06 -4.12
N ASP A 249 19.22 -19.30 -5.41
CA ASP A 249 18.97 -18.25 -6.40
C ASP A 249 17.53 -17.73 -6.27
N ASP A 250 17.37 -16.42 -6.07
CA ASP A 250 16.05 -15.76 -6.06
C ASP A 250 15.54 -15.41 -7.47
N PHE A 251 16.33 -15.71 -8.51
CA PHE A 251 16.06 -15.33 -9.91
C PHE A 251 15.78 -13.83 -10.07
N ALA A 252 16.46 -13.00 -9.27
CA ALA A 252 16.35 -11.55 -9.37
C ALA A 252 16.77 -11.08 -10.78
N PRO A 253 16.18 -9.99 -11.33
CA PRO A 253 16.46 -9.54 -12.69
C PRO A 253 17.94 -9.30 -13.01
N THR A 254 18.76 -9.00 -11.99
CA THR A 254 20.21 -8.78 -12.12
C THR A 254 21.04 -10.06 -12.06
N GLY A 255 20.45 -11.18 -11.64
CA GLY A 255 21.10 -12.49 -11.55
C GLY A 255 22.15 -12.64 -10.43
N ASP A 256 22.35 -11.64 -9.56
CA ASP A 256 23.50 -11.65 -8.62
C ASP A 256 23.09 -11.83 -7.15
N VAL A 257 21.78 -11.89 -6.86
CA VAL A 257 21.26 -11.99 -5.50
C VAL A 257 20.92 -13.44 -5.19
N TYR A 258 21.63 -14.01 -4.21
CA TYR A 258 21.30 -15.30 -3.64
C TYR A 258 21.20 -15.20 -2.12
N LYS A 259 20.42 -16.11 -1.53
CA LYS A 259 20.30 -16.22 -0.07
C LYS A 259 21.01 -17.48 0.39
N LEU A 260 21.78 -17.36 1.47
CA LEU A 260 22.35 -18.50 2.17
C LEU A 260 21.36 -18.94 3.24
N ARG A 261 20.85 -20.16 3.10
CA ARG A 261 19.97 -20.77 4.10
C ARG A 261 20.04 -22.30 4.02
N PRO A 262 19.86 -23.02 5.13
CA PRO A 262 19.77 -24.48 5.05
C PRO A 262 18.50 -24.95 4.35
N LEU A 263 18.52 -26.22 3.94
CA LEU A 263 17.34 -26.91 3.40
C LEU A 263 16.59 -27.65 4.51
N LEU A 264 17.31 -28.06 5.55
CA LEU A 264 16.78 -28.79 6.69
C LEU A 264 16.88 -27.94 7.95
N TYR A 265 15.74 -27.72 8.59
CA TYR A 265 15.60 -27.03 9.87
C TYR A 265 15.07 -28.02 10.90
N TYR A 266 15.62 -27.95 12.12
CA TYR A 266 15.16 -28.75 13.24
C TYR A 266 15.03 -27.87 14.48
N GLN A 267 13.92 -28.06 15.18
CA GLN A 267 13.64 -27.48 16.48
C GLN A 267 13.26 -28.62 17.45
N PRO A 268 14.02 -28.81 18.55
CA PRO A 268 13.65 -29.78 19.57
C PRO A 268 12.39 -29.34 20.32
N SER A 269 11.69 -30.30 20.93
CA SER A 269 10.53 -29.97 21.77
C SER A 269 10.93 -29.16 23.01
N THR A 270 10.04 -28.27 23.42
CA THR A 270 10.11 -27.52 24.69
C THR A 270 8.85 -27.79 25.50
N GLU A 271 8.72 -27.18 26.68
CA GLU A 271 7.48 -27.26 27.47
C GLU A 271 6.26 -26.68 26.73
N THR A 272 6.48 -25.71 25.84
CA THR A 272 5.43 -24.96 25.14
C THR A 272 5.29 -25.32 23.66
N ASP A 273 6.33 -25.87 23.04
CA ASP A 273 6.37 -26.12 21.60
C ASP A 273 6.72 -27.58 21.28
N PRO A 274 6.00 -28.22 20.33
CA PRO A 274 6.32 -29.58 19.89
C PRO A 274 7.63 -29.63 19.11
N GLU A 275 8.18 -30.85 18.98
CA GLU A 275 9.30 -31.10 18.06
C GLU A 275 8.88 -30.77 16.62
N ARG A 276 9.73 -30.04 15.89
CA ARG A 276 9.47 -29.64 14.49
C ARG A 276 10.68 -29.90 13.62
N LEU A 277 10.43 -30.54 12.48
CA LEU A 277 11.39 -30.72 11.41
C LEU A 277 10.79 -30.15 10.11
N ILE A 278 11.54 -29.32 9.41
CA ILE A 278 11.11 -28.72 8.14
C ILE A 278 12.19 -28.97 7.09
N ILE A 279 11.77 -29.50 5.93
CA ILE A 279 12.60 -29.59 4.73
C ILE A 279 12.05 -28.61 3.69
N GLN A 280 12.73 -27.47 3.50
CA GLN A 280 12.39 -26.49 2.45
C GLN A 280 13.28 -26.71 1.22
N TYR A 281 12.78 -27.54 0.31
CA TYR A 281 13.54 -28.15 -0.78
C TYR A 281 12.99 -27.73 -2.15
N SER A 282 13.83 -27.07 -2.96
CA SER A 282 13.53 -26.71 -4.35
C SER A 282 14.78 -26.84 -5.21
N ARG A 283 14.73 -27.73 -6.21
CA ARG A 283 15.84 -27.92 -7.15
C ARG A 283 16.03 -26.73 -8.07
N ARG A 284 14.92 -26.13 -8.52
CA ARG A 284 14.92 -25.02 -9.48
C ARG A 284 15.85 -23.90 -9.02
N ASN A 285 15.74 -23.45 -7.77
CA ASN A 285 16.57 -22.37 -7.22
C ASN A 285 18.06 -22.72 -7.06
N LEU A 286 18.42 -24.00 -7.13
CA LEU A 286 19.80 -24.47 -6.96
C LEU A 286 20.45 -24.91 -8.28
N THR A 287 19.65 -25.22 -9.30
CA THR A 287 20.12 -25.74 -10.61
C THR A 287 19.66 -24.93 -11.81
N GLY A 288 18.69 -24.01 -11.65
CA GLY A 288 17.93 -23.43 -12.77
C GLY A 288 16.89 -24.39 -13.34
N TYR A 289 16.18 -23.98 -14.39
CA TYR A 289 15.25 -24.81 -15.17
C TYR A 289 15.17 -24.32 -16.62
N ARG A 290 15.37 -25.21 -17.60
CA ARG A 290 15.42 -24.89 -19.04
C ARG A 290 16.32 -23.65 -19.32
N ASP A 291 15.77 -22.62 -19.95
CA ASP A 291 16.49 -21.39 -20.29
C ASP A 291 16.58 -20.39 -19.12
N CYS A 292 15.81 -20.59 -18.04
CA CYS A 292 15.98 -19.90 -16.77
C CYS A 292 17.17 -20.48 -16.00
N LYS A 293 18.38 -20.18 -16.47
CA LYS A 293 19.63 -20.68 -15.90
C LYS A 293 19.96 -19.95 -14.60
N ARG A 294 20.44 -20.72 -13.63
CA ARG A 294 21.06 -20.17 -12.42
C ARG A 294 22.28 -19.33 -12.81
N SER A 295 22.41 -18.16 -12.19
CA SER A 295 23.50 -17.26 -12.51
C SER A 295 24.87 -17.87 -12.21
N ALA A 296 25.81 -17.67 -13.14
CA ALA A 296 27.19 -18.14 -13.00
C ALA A 296 27.96 -17.42 -11.87
N LYS A 297 27.44 -16.30 -11.34
CA LYS A 297 28.03 -15.56 -10.22
C LYS A 297 27.63 -16.11 -8.85
N ILE A 298 26.62 -16.97 -8.79
CA ILE A 298 26.23 -17.63 -7.55
C ILE A 298 27.17 -18.82 -7.32
N PRO A 299 27.67 -19.02 -6.09
CA PRO A 299 28.54 -20.14 -5.79
C PRO A 299 27.94 -21.48 -6.26
N PRO A 300 28.70 -22.29 -7.02
CA PRO A 300 28.24 -23.60 -7.44
C PRO A 300 28.05 -24.50 -6.23
N LEU A 301 27.22 -25.54 -6.39
CA LEU A 301 27.05 -26.52 -5.33
C LEU A 301 28.35 -27.30 -5.12
N THR A 302 28.61 -27.72 -3.88
CA THR A 302 29.65 -28.72 -3.61
C THR A 302 29.18 -30.11 -4.06
N GLU A 303 30.09 -31.06 -4.21
CA GLU A 303 29.72 -32.46 -4.47
C GLU A 303 28.82 -33.03 -3.36
N ALA A 304 29.04 -32.61 -2.10
CA ALA A 304 28.17 -32.99 -0.99
C ALA A 304 26.75 -32.45 -1.13
N GLN A 305 26.63 -31.16 -1.49
CA GLN A 305 25.33 -30.54 -1.75
C GLN A 305 24.64 -31.15 -2.97
N ALA A 306 25.36 -31.40 -4.06
CA ALA A 306 24.81 -32.08 -5.23
C ALA A 306 24.27 -33.47 -4.88
N GLU A 307 25.02 -34.25 -4.10
CA GLU A 307 24.58 -35.56 -3.62
C GLU A 307 23.38 -35.47 -2.68
N ALA A 308 23.39 -34.56 -1.70
CA ALA A 308 22.28 -34.37 -0.77
C ALA A 308 20.99 -33.96 -1.50
N LEU A 309 21.10 -33.15 -2.56
CA LEU A 309 19.98 -32.76 -3.40
C LEU A 309 19.37 -33.96 -4.14
N ASP A 310 20.18 -34.83 -4.74
CA ASP A 310 19.71 -36.07 -5.35
C ASP A 310 19.15 -37.06 -4.32
N ALA A 311 19.80 -37.18 -3.16
CA ALA A 311 19.41 -38.13 -2.11
C ALA A 311 18.01 -37.85 -1.56
N VAL A 312 17.67 -36.57 -1.29
CA VAL A 312 16.30 -36.20 -0.87
C VAL A 312 15.30 -36.55 -1.97
N HIS A 313 15.60 -36.24 -3.23
CA HIS A 313 14.71 -36.53 -4.35
C HIS A 313 14.41 -38.03 -4.50
N PHE A 314 15.45 -38.85 -4.63
CA PHE A 314 15.28 -40.29 -4.88
C PHE A 314 14.73 -41.03 -3.67
N THR A 315 15.06 -40.60 -2.45
CA THR A 315 14.45 -41.16 -1.24
C THR A 315 12.96 -40.83 -1.19
N ALA A 316 12.56 -39.60 -1.54
CA ALA A 316 11.15 -39.23 -1.63
C ALA A 316 10.43 -40.01 -2.74
N GLU A 317 11.05 -40.17 -3.91
CA GLU A 317 10.48 -40.92 -5.04
C GLU A 317 10.21 -42.39 -4.68
N GLU A 318 11.20 -43.07 -4.09
CA GLU A 318 11.06 -44.46 -3.61
C GLU A 318 10.00 -44.60 -2.51
N ASN A 319 9.77 -43.55 -1.71
CA ASN A 319 8.90 -43.58 -0.54
C ASN A 319 7.69 -42.62 -0.66
N SER A 320 7.17 -42.45 -1.88
CA SER A 320 5.99 -41.64 -2.15
C SER A 320 4.71 -42.47 -2.28
N ILE A 321 3.58 -41.81 -2.06
CA ILE A 321 2.27 -42.29 -2.52
C ILE A 321 1.88 -41.52 -3.79
N SER A 322 1.18 -42.21 -4.71
CA SER A 322 0.45 -41.53 -5.78
C SER A 322 -0.97 -41.26 -5.31
N LEU A 323 -1.42 -40.03 -5.48
CA LEU A 323 -2.81 -39.68 -5.28
C LEU A 323 -3.57 -39.96 -6.56
N ASP A 324 -4.65 -40.73 -6.42
CA ASP A 324 -5.65 -40.93 -7.45
C ASP A 324 -6.48 -39.63 -7.60
N PHE A 325 -5.88 -38.55 -8.09
CA PHE A 325 -6.42 -37.17 -8.03
C PHE A 325 -7.24 -36.85 -9.28
N HIS A 326 -8.56 -36.76 -9.12
CA HIS A 326 -9.51 -36.67 -10.23
C HIS A 326 -10.16 -35.30 -10.33
N LYS A 327 -10.80 -35.04 -11.47
CA LYS A 327 -11.65 -33.86 -11.70
C LYS A 327 -12.68 -33.69 -10.57
N GLY A 328 -12.66 -32.52 -9.93
CA GLY A 328 -13.51 -32.19 -8.78
C GLY A 328 -12.88 -32.45 -7.41
N ASP A 329 -11.66 -32.97 -7.36
CA ASP A 329 -10.94 -33.17 -6.10
C ASP A 329 -10.18 -31.90 -5.69
N ILE A 330 -10.17 -31.62 -4.38
CA ILE A 330 -9.32 -30.60 -3.76
C ILE A 330 -8.34 -31.30 -2.82
N GLN A 331 -7.05 -31.21 -3.13
CA GLN A 331 -5.97 -31.69 -2.29
C GLN A 331 -5.52 -30.57 -1.34
N PHE A 332 -5.39 -30.85 -0.05
CA PHE A 332 -4.71 -30.01 0.92
C PHE A 332 -3.49 -30.76 1.46
N ALA A 333 -2.31 -30.12 1.43
CA ALA A 333 -1.07 -30.70 1.94
C ALA A 333 -0.28 -29.67 2.75
N ASN A 334 0.28 -30.11 3.88
CA ASN A 334 1.18 -29.34 4.72
C ASN A 334 2.55 -29.25 4.06
N ASN A 335 2.82 -28.10 3.47
CA ASN A 335 4.02 -27.80 2.70
C ASN A 335 5.30 -27.83 3.56
N LEU A 336 5.16 -27.71 4.89
CA LEU A 336 6.30 -27.75 5.80
C LEU A 336 6.73 -29.19 6.14
N SER A 337 5.85 -30.17 5.93
CA SER A 337 6.09 -31.58 6.30
C SER A 337 5.96 -32.57 5.14
N ILE A 338 5.48 -32.16 3.97
CA ILE A 338 5.25 -33.02 2.80
C ILE A 338 6.03 -32.49 1.60
N LEU A 339 6.74 -33.38 0.91
CA LEU A 339 7.28 -33.15 -0.44
C LEU A 339 6.24 -33.57 -1.48
N HIS A 340 6.01 -32.76 -2.49
CA HIS A 340 5.08 -33.07 -3.58
C HIS A 340 5.73 -33.03 -4.95
N ALA A 341 5.21 -33.84 -5.87
CA ALA A 341 5.66 -33.94 -7.26
C ALA A 341 4.48 -34.17 -8.20
N ARG A 342 4.71 -33.94 -9.49
CA ARG A 342 3.76 -34.24 -10.57
C ARG A 342 4.47 -34.98 -11.71
N ALA A 343 3.88 -36.07 -12.20
CA ALA A 343 4.35 -36.74 -13.41
C ALA A 343 4.24 -35.82 -14.64
N ALA A 344 5.00 -36.11 -15.69
CA ALA A 344 4.78 -35.48 -16.99
C ALA A 344 3.38 -35.86 -17.52
N PHE A 345 2.78 -35.01 -18.34
CA PHE A 345 1.46 -35.27 -18.93
C PHE A 345 1.38 -34.81 -20.38
N THR A 346 0.29 -35.20 -21.04
CA THR A 346 -0.06 -34.76 -22.38
C THR A 346 -1.51 -34.28 -22.42
N ASP A 347 -1.79 -33.25 -23.21
CA ASP A 347 -3.15 -32.79 -23.50
C ASP A 347 -3.51 -33.05 -24.97
N SER A 348 -4.78 -33.31 -25.25
CA SER A 348 -5.27 -33.50 -26.62
C SER A 348 -5.45 -32.15 -27.34
N ILE A 349 -5.32 -32.14 -28.68
CA ILE A 349 -5.47 -30.93 -29.51
C ILE A 349 -6.84 -30.25 -29.29
N GLU A 350 -7.91 -31.02 -29.05
CA GLU A 350 -9.25 -30.48 -28.75
C GLU A 350 -9.37 -29.89 -27.33
N LYS A 351 -8.65 -30.43 -26.33
CA LYS A 351 -8.55 -29.81 -25.00
C LYS A 351 -7.72 -28.53 -25.06
N GLN A 352 -6.64 -28.53 -25.84
CA GLN A 352 -5.79 -27.35 -26.08
C GLN A 352 -6.57 -26.22 -26.76
N SER A 353 -7.36 -26.50 -27.82
CA SER A 353 -8.09 -25.45 -28.55
C SER A 353 -9.22 -24.80 -27.75
N ARG A 354 -9.94 -25.57 -26.92
CA ARG A 354 -11.00 -25.03 -26.05
C ARG A 354 -10.47 -24.13 -24.94
N GLU A 355 -9.20 -24.29 -24.57
CA GLU A 355 -8.53 -23.48 -23.56
C GLU A 355 -7.91 -22.20 -24.12
N ASP A 356 -7.52 -22.19 -25.39
CA ASP A 356 -6.97 -21.03 -26.09
C ASP A 356 -8.05 -20.04 -26.58
N ASP A 357 -9.23 -20.52 -26.99
CA ASP A 357 -10.33 -19.68 -27.50
C ASP A 357 -10.92 -18.73 -26.43
N ALA A 358 -10.73 -19.03 -25.14
CA ALA A 358 -11.17 -18.19 -24.02
C ALA A 358 -10.21 -17.02 -23.69
N ALA A 359 -9.05 -16.92 -24.35
CA ALA A 359 -8.00 -15.94 -24.05
C ALA A 359 -7.84 -14.81 -25.09
N SER A 360 -8.76 -14.68 -26.05
CA SER A 360 -8.62 -13.73 -27.17
C SER A 360 -9.14 -12.31 -26.86
N VAL A 361 -8.22 -11.40 -26.50
CA VAL A 361 -8.34 -9.95 -26.77
C VAL A 361 -7.08 -9.53 -27.53
N PRO A 362 -7.17 -8.81 -28.67
CA PRO A 362 -6.13 -8.88 -29.69
C PRO A 362 -4.92 -7.99 -29.40
N SER A 363 -3.73 -8.60 -29.35
CA SER A 363 -2.43 -7.94 -29.38
C SER A 363 -1.90 -7.85 -30.81
N ASN A 364 -1.87 -6.66 -31.38
CA ASN A 364 -1.11 -6.36 -32.59
C ASN A 364 0.07 -5.45 -32.22
N ALA A 365 1.29 -5.97 -32.31
CA ALA A 365 2.39 -5.37 -33.05
C ALA A 365 3.69 -6.13 -32.76
N SER A 366 4.25 -6.66 -33.84
CA SER A 366 5.63 -7.10 -33.95
C SER A 366 6.61 -5.99 -33.58
N VAL A 367 7.85 -6.34 -33.22
CA VAL A 367 9.09 -5.87 -33.89
C VAL A 367 10.37 -6.34 -33.18
N SER A 368 11.24 -6.91 -34.02
CA SER A 368 12.71 -6.78 -34.11
C SER A 368 13.61 -7.01 -32.90
N THR A 369 14.46 -8.03 -33.09
CA THR A 369 15.82 -8.17 -32.58
C THR A 369 16.60 -6.85 -32.52
N ALA A 370 17.25 -6.55 -31.38
CA ALA A 370 18.69 -6.29 -31.30
C ALA A 370 19.21 -5.93 -29.88
N THR A 371 20.39 -6.48 -29.59
CA THR A 371 21.54 -5.92 -28.86
C THR A 371 21.52 -5.78 -27.32
N ALA A 372 22.48 -6.51 -26.74
CA ALA A 372 22.90 -6.49 -25.34
C ALA A 372 23.18 -5.08 -24.78
N ILE A 373 22.86 -4.87 -23.51
CA ILE A 373 23.12 -3.61 -22.80
C ILE A 373 23.92 -3.88 -21.48
N PRO A 374 24.94 -3.06 -21.12
CA PRO A 374 25.83 -3.30 -19.96
C PRO A 374 25.19 -3.08 -18.57
N PHE A 375 25.93 -3.40 -17.50
CA PHE A 375 25.47 -3.40 -16.10
C PHE A 375 25.28 -1.99 -15.48
N VAL A 376 24.25 -1.82 -14.64
CA VAL A 376 24.10 -0.75 -13.63
C VAL A 376 24.38 -1.32 -12.25
N GLN A 377 25.14 -0.58 -11.44
CA GLN A 377 25.49 -0.94 -10.06
C GLN A 377 24.26 -0.76 -9.15
N TYR A 378 23.85 -1.82 -8.44
CA TYR A 378 22.76 -1.82 -7.45
C TYR A 378 23.27 -2.41 -6.11
N PRO A 379 22.74 -1.99 -4.93
CA PRO A 379 21.77 -0.90 -4.69
C PRO A 379 22.41 0.40 -4.22
N ASN A 380 21.70 1.52 -4.43
CA ASN A 380 21.83 2.75 -3.65
C ASN A 380 21.01 2.59 -2.35
N PRO A 381 21.63 2.28 -1.20
CA PRO A 381 20.89 1.85 -0.02
C PRO A 381 20.15 2.99 0.72
N GLY A 382 20.28 4.24 0.26
CA GLY A 382 19.74 5.42 0.95
C GLY A 382 20.32 5.60 2.35
N TYR A 383 19.55 6.22 3.23
CA TYR A 383 19.87 6.36 4.65
C TYR A 383 19.80 4.99 5.35
N LEU A 384 20.95 4.55 5.84
CA LEU A 384 21.09 3.38 6.68
C LEU A 384 21.19 3.85 8.14
N GLY A 385 20.16 3.56 8.94
CA GLY A 385 20.15 3.91 10.35
C GLY A 385 21.16 3.09 11.17
N SER A 386 21.36 3.48 12.44
CA SER A 386 22.33 2.88 13.37
C SER A 386 22.13 1.39 13.67
N PHE A 387 21.01 0.81 13.23
CA PHE A 387 20.71 -0.62 13.36
C PHE A 387 21.03 -1.41 12.09
N SER A 388 21.51 -0.76 11.02
CA SER A 388 21.95 -1.42 9.81
C SER A 388 23.29 -2.13 10.05
N HIS A 389 23.39 -3.39 9.64
CA HIS A 389 24.62 -4.18 9.78
C HIS A 389 25.84 -3.55 9.10
N THR A 390 25.64 -2.67 8.12
CA THR A 390 26.70 -1.90 7.45
C THR A 390 27.32 -0.83 8.37
N THR A 391 26.50 -0.18 9.21
CA THR A 391 26.96 0.88 10.14
C THR A 391 27.68 0.34 11.39
N LEU A 392 27.64 -0.98 11.63
CA LEU A 392 28.41 -1.64 12.70
C LEU A 392 29.92 -1.54 12.45
N PHE A 393 30.35 -1.49 11.19
CA PHE A 393 31.77 -1.42 10.83
C PHE A 393 32.34 0.00 10.89
N ASP A 394 31.48 1.03 10.87
CA ASP A 394 31.90 2.43 11.02
C ASP A 394 32.36 2.76 12.46
N GLN A 395 32.12 1.85 13.42
CA GLN A 395 32.58 1.97 14.80
C GLN A 395 33.97 1.34 15.04
N LEU A 396 34.59 0.72 14.03
CA LEU A 396 35.95 0.21 14.15
C LEU A 396 36.96 1.36 13.99
N PRO A 397 37.91 1.54 14.94
CA PRO A 397 38.96 2.53 14.77
C PRO A 397 39.77 2.19 13.50
N PRO A 398 40.15 3.18 12.68
CA PRO A 398 41.02 2.92 11.54
C PRO A 398 42.32 2.30 12.06
N GLN A 399 42.61 1.06 11.65
CA GLN A 399 43.88 0.40 11.96
C GLN A 399 45.00 1.12 11.21
N ASN A 400 45.68 2.03 11.90
CA ASN A 400 46.96 2.60 11.47
C ASN A 400 48.04 1.51 11.51
N ASN A 401 48.14 0.72 10.44
CA ASN A 401 49.31 -0.10 10.14
C ASN A 401 49.81 0.25 8.74
N ALA A 402 50.58 1.33 8.64
CA ALA A 402 51.45 1.57 7.50
C ALA A 402 52.83 1.96 8.05
N GLU A 403 53.81 1.07 7.83
CA GLU A 403 55.23 1.35 8.08
C GLU A 403 55.71 2.51 7.18
N PRO A 404 56.59 3.39 7.66
CA PRO A 404 57.06 4.52 6.87
C PRO A 404 58.22 4.07 5.97
N GLY A 405 57.98 3.98 4.66
CA GLY A 405 59.08 3.94 3.70
C GLY A 405 58.82 3.21 2.40
N THR A 406 57.91 3.70 1.56
CA THR A 406 58.14 3.72 0.10
C THR A 406 57.27 4.80 -0.53
N GLU A 407 57.90 5.89 -0.96
CA GLU A 407 57.27 6.87 -1.83
C GLU A 407 56.99 6.19 -3.18
N SER A 408 55.74 5.82 -3.43
CA SER A 408 55.21 5.63 -4.77
C SER A 408 54.11 6.65 -4.99
N GLN A 409 54.33 7.54 -5.96
CA GLN A 409 53.38 8.51 -6.48
C GLN A 409 51.99 7.85 -6.69
N GLN A 410 51.05 8.13 -5.80
CA GLN A 410 49.64 8.03 -6.11
C GLN A 410 49.14 9.43 -6.45
N SER A 411 49.02 9.65 -7.75
CA SER A 411 48.25 10.72 -8.36
C SER A 411 46.90 10.91 -7.66
N GLU A 412 46.55 12.17 -7.43
CA GLU A 412 45.21 12.68 -7.12
C GLU A 412 44.18 12.43 -8.27
N ASP A 413 44.22 11.27 -8.92
CA ASP A 413 43.29 10.83 -9.97
C ASP A 413 42.58 9.56 -9.51
N GLY A 414 41.69 9.74 -8.53
CA GLY A 414 40.72 8.74 -8.07
C GLY A 414 39.26 9.19 -8.25
N ARG A 415 39.00 10.23 -9.06
CA ARG A 415 37.64 10.56 -9.50
C ARG A 415 37.18 9.44 -10.43
N SER A 416 36.53 8.43 -9.84
CA SER A 416 35.83 7.37 -10.54
C SER A 416 35.03 7.97 -11.70
N ALA A 417 35.31 7.50 -12.92
CA ALA A 417 34.55 7.85 -14.12
C ALA A 417 33.04 7.67 -13.87
N PRO A 418 32.17 8.52 -14.44
CA PRO A 418 30.73 8.43 -14.22
C PRO A 418 30.24 7.05 -14.68
N ASN A 419 29.76 6.24 -13.73
CA ASN A 419 29.12 4.98 -14.01
C ASN A 419 28.01 5.20 -15.05
N LYS A 420 28.13 4.58 -16.22
CA LYS A 420 27.08 4.60 -17.24
C LYS A 420 25.87 3.86 -16.68
N CYS A 421 24.86 4.60 -16.20
CA CYS A 421 23.53 4.04 -16.05
C CYS A 421 23.07 3.55 -17.41
N VAL A 422 22.93 2.23 -17.51
CA VAL A 422 22.37 1.56 -18.65
C VAL A 422 20.87 1.58 -18.51
N ILE A 423 20.25 2.42 -19.34
CA ILE A 423 18.81 2.52 -19.46
C ILE A 423 18.39 1.57 -20.58
N ASP A 424 17.47 0.66 -20.25
CA ASP A 424 16.87 -0.27 -21.21
C ASP A 424 16.18 0.48 -22.36
N ASP A 425 16.36 -0.01 -23.58
CA ASP A 425 15.72 0.51 -24.77
C ASP A 425 14.19 0.42 -24.69
N ILE A 426 13.64 -0.55 -23.94
CA ILE A 426 12.19 -0.62 -23.65
C ILE A 426 11.74 0.63 -22.87
N CYS A 427 12.49 1.04 -21.85
CA CYS A 427 12.18 2.24 -21.06
C CYS A 427 12.28 3.50 -21.92
N ILE A 428 13.32 3.61 -22.75
CA ILE A 428 13.50 4.72 -23.69
C ILE A 428 12.33 4.80 -24.67
N ASN A 429 11.86 3.66 -25.20
CA ASN A 429 10.72 3.60 -26.11
C ASN A 429 9.41 4.03 -25.41
N LYS A 430 9.14 3.55 -24.19
CA LYS A 430 7.99 4.02 -23.37
C LYS A 430 8.02 5.53 -23.15
N GLY A 431 9.18 6.09 -22.81
CA GLY A 431 9.35 7.54 -22.68
C GLY A 431 9.13 8.29 -24.00
N ALA A 432 9.52 7.69 -25.14
CA ALA A 432 9.29 8.29 -26.45
C ALA A 432 7.79 8.33 -26.80
N GLU A 433 7.06 7.26 -26.50
CA GLU A 433 5.60 7.19 -26.65
C GLU A 433 4.90 8.24 -25.79
N LEU A 434 5.36 8.42 -24.53
CA LEU A 434 4.85 9.46 -23.64
C LEU A 434 5.03 10.86 -24.24
N ILE A 435 6.22 11.18 -24.75
CA ILE A 435 6.52 12.48 -25.40
C ILE A 435 5.66 12.70 -26.64
N LEU A 436 5.43 11.66 -27.45
CA LEU A 436 4.56 11.74 -28.62
C LEU A 436 3.10 11.95 -28.22
N GLY A 437 2.63 11.26 -27.17
CA GLY A 437 1.31 11.47 -26.59
C GLY A 437 1.12 12.92 -26.16
N LEU A 438 2.09 13.46 -25.41
CA LEU A 438 2.10 14.86 -24.98
C LEU A 438 2.05 15.86 -26.13
N HIS A 439 2.84 15.61 -27.18
CA HIS A 439 2.86 16.48 -28.37
C HIS A 439 1.53 16.43 -29.15
N ARG A 440 0.84 15.27 -29.17
CA ARG A 440 -0.44 15.10 -29.89
C ARG A 440 -1.62 15.64 -29.12
N GLU A 441 -1.66 15.41 -27.82
CA GLU A 441 -2.82 15.72 -26.99
C GLU A 441 -2.86 17.16 -26.52
N PHE A 442 -1.70 17.83 -26.39
CA PHE A 442 -1.64 19.17 -25.82
C PHE A 442 -0.90 20.18 -26.68
N SER A 443 -1.50 21.37 -26.76
CA SER A 443 -0.75 22.59 -27.05
C SER A 443 0.03 22.98 -25.78
N ILE A 444 1.35 22.77 -25.80
CA ILE A 444 2.26 23.13 -24.69
C ILE A 444 2.12 24.60 -24.32
N ARG A 445 1.93 25.47 -25.32
CA ARG A 445 1.67 26.90 -25.09
C ARG A 445 0.40 27.14 -24.27
N SER A 446 -0.65 26.37 -24.52
CA SER A 446 -1.91 26.48 -23.77
C SER A 446 -1.75 26.00 -22.34
N LEU A 447 -1.02 24.90 -22.12
CA LEU A 447 -0.68 24.42 -20.77
C LEU A 447 0.21 25.41 -20.01
N ALA A 448 1.24 25.96 -20.65
CA ALA A 448 2.09 26.97 -20.07
C ALA A 448 1.29 28.23 -19.70
N HIS A 449 0.36 28.67 -20.55
CA HIS A 449 -0.54 29.79 -20.24
C HIS A 449 -1.44 29.50 -19.03
N LEU A 450 -2.00 28.29 -18.93
CA LEU A 450 -2.77 27.89 -17.75
C LEU A 450 -1.93 27.92 -16.48
N PHE A 451 -0.70 27.39 -16.53
CA PHE A 451 0.25 27.44 -15.41
C PHE A 451 0.58 28.88 -15.00
N GLN A 452 0.90 29.77 -15.96
CA GLN A 452 1.21 31.17 -15.67
C GLN A 452 0.01 31.91 -15.08
N LYS A 453 -1.20 31.67 -15.62
CA LYS A 453 -2.45 32.21 -15.07
C LYS A 453 -2.64 31.76 -13.62
N TRP A 454 -2.42 30.49 -13.31
CA TRP A 454 -2.53 29.96 -11.96
C TRP A 454 -1.53 30.58 -10.99
N VAL A 455 -0.24 30.63 -11.35
CA VAL A 455 0.81 31.21 -10.50
C VAL A 455 0.59 32.72 -10.27
N SER A 456 0.02 33.44 -11.25
CA SER A 456 -0.30 34.86 -11.09
C SER A 456 -1.34 35.18 -10.00
N THR A 457 -2.11 34.17 -9.57
CA THR A 457 -3.06 34.31 -8.44
C THR A 457 -2.37 34.28 -7.07
N GLY A 458 -1.08 33.94 -7.02
CA GLY A 458 -0.33 33.66 -5.80
C GLY A 458 -0.35 32.18 -5.37
N ALA A 459 -1.11 31.32 -6.06
CA ALA A 459 -1.06 29.86 -5.86
C ALA A 459 0.21 29.25 -6.45
N ASN A 460 0.62 28.11 -5.88
CA ASN A 460 1.62 27.23 -6.49
C ASN A 460 1.53 25.82 -5.86
N LEU A 461 2.38 24.91 -6.32
CA LEU A 461 2.65 23.65 -5.64
C LEU A 461 3.22 23.91 -4.25
N ALA A 462 2.76 23.16 -3.25
CA ALA A 462 2.96 23.51 -1.85
C ALA A 462 4.40 23.25 -1.37
N LEU A 463 5.07 22.24 -1.92
CA LEU A 463 6.48 21.95 -1.74
C LEU A 463 7.28 22.36 -2.97
N ALA A 464 6.84 21.97 -4.17
CA ALA A 464 7.63 22.16 -5.39
C ALA A 464 7.59 23.60 -5.94
N GLY A 465 6.83 24.51 -5.32
CA GLY A 465 6.59 25.88 -5.79
C GLY A 465 7.83 26.68 -6.23
N PRO A 466 8.93 26.68 -5.47
CA PRO A 466 10.16 27.37 -5.87
C PRO A 466 10.80 26.83 -7.16
N LEU A 467 10.44 25.61 -7.57
CA LEU A 467 11.04 24.90 -8.70
C LEU A 467 10.10 24.82 -9.93
N THR A 468 8.79 25.05 -9.75
CA THR A 468 7.78 24.84 -10.80
C THR A 468 8.01 25.69 -12.05
N GLY A 469 8.50 26.93 -11.89
CA GLY A 469 8.85 27.78 -13.03
C GLY A 469 9.94 27.17 -13.91
N SER A 470 11.01 26.66 -13.29
CA SER A 470 12.09 25.98 -13.99
C SER A 470 11.65 24.66 -14.61
N CYS A 471 10.78 23.89 -13.92
CA CYS A 471 10.16 22.69 -14.49
C CYS A 471 9.31 23.01 -15.72
N ALA A 472 8.48 24.05 -15.67
CA ALA A 472 7.67 24.49 -16.81
C ALA A 472 8.54 24.90 -18.01
N SER A 473 9.61 25.68 -17.77
CA SER A 473 10.59 26.04 -18.80
C SER A 473 11.32 24.82 -19.36
N ALA A 474 11.62 23.81 -18.54
CA ALA A 474 12.25 22.56 -18.97
C ALA A 474 11.35 21.79 -19.95
N VAL A 475 10.06 21.67 -19.64
CA VAL A 475 9.07 21.01 -20.50
C VAL A 475 8.89 21.77 -21.81
N ASP A 476 8.71 23.09 -21.75
CA ASP A 476 8.53 23.93 -22.94
C ASP A 476 9.74 23.85 -23.89
N TYR A 477 10.95 24.05 -23.36
CA TYR A 477 12.19 23.94 -24.13
C TYR A 477 12.38 22.56 -24.76
N THR A 478 12.08 21.50 -24.01
CA THR A 478 12.31 20.12 -24.45
C THR A 478 11.31 19.72 -25.51
N LEU A 479 10.03 20.02 -25.31
CA LEU A 479 8.98 19.64 -26.26
C LEU A 479 8.94 20.53 -27.50
N ALA A 480 9.46 21.75 -27.45
CA ALA A 480 9.68 22.59 -28.64
C ALA A 480 10.64 21.96 -29.66
N GLN A 481 11.50 21.02 -29.23
CA GLN A 481 12.40 20.27 -30.10
C GLN A 481 11.75 19.03 -30.72
N CYS A 482 10.54 18.65 -30.29
CA CYS A 482 9.84 17.47 -30.80
C CYS A 482 9.08 17.84 -32.08
N ASP A 483 9.45 17.22 -33.21
CA ASP A 483 8.77 17.39 -34.51
C ASP A 483 7.56 16.47 -34.70
N GLY A 484 7.08 15.85 -33.61
CA GLY A 484 5.99 14.88 -33.62
C GLY A 484 6.36 13.51 -34.20
N LYS A 485 7.65 13.25 -34.50
CA LYS A 485 8.13 11.97 -35.03
C LYS A 485 8.88 11.17 -33.98
N TYR A 486 8.76 9.85 -34.11
CA TYR A 486 9.35 8.87 -33.19
C TYR A 486 10.87 9.02 -33.00
N PRO A 487 11.72 9.23 -34.03
CA PRO A 487 13.16 9.35 -33.84
C PRO A 487 13.55 10.51 -32.93
N THR A 488 12.89 11.67 -33.11
CA THR A 488 13.12 12.87 -32.30
C THR A 488 12.64 12.67 -30.86
N ALA A 489 11.44 12.11 -30.68
CA ALA A 489 10.90 11.78 -29.36
C ALA A 489 11.78 10.77 -28.60
N ARG A 490 12.31 9.76 -29.30
CA ARG A 490 13.24 8.77 -28.74
C ARG A 490 14.56 9.41 -28.31
N ALA A 491 15.10 10.35 -29.09
CA ALA A 491 16.30 11.09 -28.72
C ALA A 491 16.08 11.94 -27.46
N ILE A 492 14.93 12.61 -27.36
CA ILE A 492 14.54 13.36 -26.16
C ILE A 492 14.39 12.43 -24.95
N SER A 493 13.64 11.33 -25.09
CA SER A 493 13.45 10.33 -24.04
C SER A 493 14.78 9.83 -23.49
N LYS A 494 15.71 9.46 -24.39
CA LYS A 494 17.05 8.98 -24.02
C LYS A 494 17.84 10.03 -23.22
N ARG A 495 17.71 11.31 -23.56
CA ARG A 495 18.33 12.42 -22.82
C ARG A 495 17.68 12.62 -21.44
N LEU A 496 16.35 12.57 -21.35
CA LEU A 496 15.65 12.68 -20.06
C LEU A 496 16.06 11.56 -19.11
N PHE A 497 16.11 10.31 -19.58
CA PHE A 497 16.60 9.18 -18.79
C PHE A 497 18.06 9.33 -18.38
N HIS A 498 18.92 9.76 -19.31
CA HIS A 498 20.33 10.01 -19.01
C HIS A 498 20.50 11.06 -17.92
N ASN A 499 19.69 12.12 -17.92
CA ASN A 499 19.75 13.11 -16.86
C ASN A 499 19.15 12.56 -15.57
N SER A 500 17.97 11.93 -15.60
CA SER A 500 17.26 11.37 -14.44
C SER A 500 18.04 10.28 -13.67
N CYS A 501 18.99 9.61 -14.30
CA CYS A 501 19.84 8.62 -13.63
C CYS A 501 21.12 9.19 -13.01
N GLN A 502 21.38 10.48 -13.18
CA GLN A 502 22.52 11.16 -12.54
C GLN A 502 22.08 11.83 -11.24
N PRO A 503 22.90 11.76 -10.18
CA PRO A 503 22.64 12.48 -8.94
C PRO A 503 22.74 14.00 -9.18
N ILE A 504 21.91 14.77 -8.48
CA ILE A 504 21.98 16.24 -8.52
C ILE A 504 23.03 16.69 -7.50
N LEU A 505 24.21 17.04 -7.99
CA LEU A 505 25.31 17.48 -7.15
C LEU A 505 25.11 18.94 -6.76
N SER A 506 25.05 19.20 -5.45
CA SER A 506 25.00 20.55 -4.89
C SER A 506 26.01 20.66 -3.73
N ASN A 507 26.50 21.86 -3.51
CA ASN A 507 27.39 22.18 -2.40
C ASN A 507 26.74 23.31 -1.55
N PRO A 508 27.30 23.64 -0.36
CA PRO A 508 26.71 24.65 0.51
C PRO A 508 26.54 26.05 -0.11
N GLU A 509 27.31 26.38 -1.15
CA GLU A 509 27.30 27.68 -1.84
C GLU A 509 26.36 27.70 -3.05
N THR A 510 25.84 26.55 -3.50
CA THR A 510 24.94 26.46 -4.65
C THR A 510 23.70 27.31 -4.43
N ALA A 511 23.46 28.28 -5.32
CA ALA A 511 22.26 29.11 -5.30
C ALA A 511 21.06 28.36 -5.91
N ILE A 512 19.83 28.74 -5.53
CA ILE A 512 18.61 28.11 -6.09
C ILE A 512 18.54 28.23 -7.63
N SER A 513 18.99 29.35 -8.20
CA SER A 513 19.01 29.55 -9.66
C SER A 513 19.97 28.59 -10.35
N GLU A 514 21.12 28.32 -9.74
CA GLU A 514 22.10 27.33 -10.24
C GLU A 514 21.55 25.91 -10.09
N TYR A 515 20.95 25.59 -8.95
CA TYR A 515 20.31 24.31 -8.71
C TYR A 515 19.23 23.99 -9.76
N CYS A 516 18.43 24.99 -10.13
CA CYS A 516 17.44 24.86 -11.19
C CYS A 516 18.02 24.55 -12.58
N THR A 517 19.29 24.88 -12.84
CA THR A 517 19.94 24.55 -14.12
C THR A 517 20.21 23.06 -14.30
N PHE A 518 20.25 22.28 -13.20
CA PHE A 518 20.47 20.83 -13.25
C PHE A 518 19.27 20.02 -13.74
N PHE A 519 18.10 20.64 -13.87
CA PHE A 519 16.88 19.98 -14.35
C PHE A 519 16.08 20.84 -15.34
N SER A 520 16.71 21.85 -15.93
CA SER A 520 16.11 22.73 -16.94
C SER A 520 16.93 22.78 -18.24
N GLY A 521 16.32 23.31 -19.30
CA GLY A 521 16.97 23.39 -20.62
C GLY A 521 17.40 22.01 -21.13
N ALA A 522 18.68 21.88 -21.54
CA ALA A 522 19.25 20.61 -22.00
C ALA A 522 19.37 19.55 -20.90
N ASN A 523 19.35 19.96 -19.63
CA ASN A 523 19.44 19.09 -18.46
C ASN A 523 18.06 18.63 -17.96
N ALA A 524 16.98 18.84 -18.72
CA ALA A 524 15.65 18.41 -18.33
C ALA A 524 15.61 16.93 -17.90
N ARG A 525 14.78 16.64 -16.90
CA ARG A 525 14.63 15.33 -16.26
C ARG A 525 13.16 14.90 -16.25
N TRP A 526 12.89 13.60 -16.13
CA TRP A 526 11.53 13.07 -15.98
C TRP A 526 10.83 13.58 -14.72
N GLU A 527 11.56 13.78 -13.62
CA GLU A 527 11.04 14.36 -12.38
C GLU A 527 10.46 15.77 -12.64
N ALA A 528 11.15 16.59 -13.44
CA ALA A 528 10.70 17.94 -13.78
C ALA A 528 9.43 17.94 -14.66
N PHE A 529 9.31 16.95 -15.56
CA PHE A 529 8.09 16.74 -16.35
C PHE A 529 6.92 16.38 -15.44
N GLY A 530 7.11 15.42 -14.53
CA GLY A 530 6.09 15.04 -13.57
C GLY A 530 5.60 16.22 -12.73
N ILE A 531 6.52 17.03 -12.18
CA ILE A 531 6.20 18.21 -11.37
C ILE A 531 5.36 19.20 -12.16
N PHE A 532 5.71 19.43 -13.44
CA PHE A 532 4.93 20.30 -14.30
C PHE A 532 3.51 19.78 -14.53
N PHE A 533 3.33 18.48 -14.81
CA PHE A 533 1.99 17.92 -15.00
C PHE A 533 1.13 17.91 -13.73
N VAL A 534 1.75 17.73 -12.57
CA VAL A 534 1.06 17.95 -11.29
C VAL A 534 0.63 19.42 -11.16
N ALA A 535 1.48 20.38 -11.51
CA ALA A 535 1.11 21.80 -11.51
C ALA A 535 -0.06 22.09 -12.45
N ILE A 536 -0.11 21.47 -13.64
CA ILE A 536 -1.25 21.58 -14.56
C ILE A 536 -2.53 20.97 -13.95
N CYS A 537 -2.43 19.79 -13.33
CA CYS A 537 -3.54 19.16 -12.64
C CYS A 537 -4.11 20.11 -11.57
N ARG A 538 -3.25 20.63 -10.68
CA ARG A 538 -3.62 21.58 -9.61
C ARG A 538 -4.18 22.89 -10.16
N ALA A 539 -3.57 23.45 -11.21
CA ALA A 539 -4.08 24.65 -11.89
C ALA A 539 -5.49 24.44 -12.44
N SER A 540 -5.80 23.28 -13.01
CA SER A 540 -7.14 22.95 -13.52
C SER A 540 -8.17 22.62 -12.43
N VAL A 541 -7.75 22.37 -11.19
CA VAL A 541 -8.63 22.30 -10.02
C VAL A 541 -9.05 23.70 -9.58
N ASP A 542 -8.08 24.62 -9.52
CA ASP A 542 -8.27 25.97 -8.99
C ASP A 542 -8.87 26.96 -10.02
N ILE A 543 -8.62 26.74 -11.32
CA ILE A 543 -9.15 27.58 -12.40
C ILE A 543 -10.37 26.88 -13.04
N PRO A 544 -11.58 27.45 -12.92
CA PRO A 544 -12.79 26.83 -13.47
C PRO A 544 -12.88 26.96 -15.00
N TYR A 545 -12.20 27.95 -15.59
CA TYR A 545 -12.29 28.24 -17.03
C TYR A 545 -10.95 28.66 -17.64
N ALA A 546 -10.55 27.96 -18.71
CA ALA A 546 -9.32 28.22 -19.44
C ALA A 546 -9.41 27.79 -20.91
N GLU A 547 -9.87 28.68 -21.79
CA GLU A 547 -9.83 28.45 -23.23
C GLU A 547 -8.40 28.45 -23.81
N PRO A 548 -8.11 27.61 -24.83
CA PRO A 548 -9.01 26.65 -25.49
C PRO A 548 -9.03 25.25 -24.83
N LEU A 549 -8.47 25.10 -23.61
CA LEU A 549 -8.32 23.78 -22.96
C LEU A 549 -9.66 23.23 -22.45
N TYR A 550 -10.47 24.07 -21.81
CA TYR A 550 -11.79 23.71 -21.31
C TYR A 550 -12.66 24.95 -21.07
N ASP A 551 -13.94 24.79 -21.40
CA ASP A 551 -15.03 25.77 -21.21
C ASP A 551 -16.13 25.23 -20.27
N SER A 552 -16.02 23.97 -19.86
CA SER A 552 -17.03 23.23 -19.10
C SER A 552 -16.38 22.19 -18.18
N GLU A 553 -17.14 21.66 -17.23
CA GLU A 553 -16.64 20.75 -16.18
C GLU A 553 -16.09 19.42 -16.74
N GLN A 554 -16.74 18.82 -17.74
CA GLN A 554 -16.30 17.52 -18.28
C GLN A 554 -14.91 17.58 -18.94
N PRO A 555 -14.62 18.50 -19.88
CA PRO A 555 -13.28 18.70 -20.42
C PRO A 555 -12.24 19.07 -19.34
N ARG A 556 -12.63 19.88 -18.34
CA ARG A 556 -11.77 20.24 -17.21
C ARG A 556 -11.36 19.00 -16.41
N ARG A 557 -12.32 18.13 -16.07
CA ARG A 557 -12.07 16.84 -15.39
C ARG A 557 -11.23 15.89 -16.23
N ARG A 558 -11.44 15.86 -17.55
CA ARG A 558 -10.60 15.08 -18.47
C ARG A 558 -9.15 15.56 -18.40
N LEU A 559 -8.91 16.88 -18.42
CA LEU A 559 -7.57 17.43 -18.29
C LEU A 559 -6.94 17.09 -16.94
N GLN A 560 -7.68 17.18 -15.83
CA GLN A 560 -7.18 16.81 -14.49
C GLN A 560 -6.68 15.36 -14.45
N LYS A 561 -7.51 14.41 -14.91
CA LYS A 561 -7.17 12.97 -14.96
C LYS A 561 -6.01 12.70 -15.89
N LEU A 562 -5.98 13.37 -17.04
CA LEU A 562 -4.94 13.19 -18.04
C LEU A 562 -3.59 13.73 -17.55
N ALA A 563 -3.56 14.95 -17.01
CA ALA A 563 -2.36 15.53 -16.41
C ALA A 563 -1.83 14.67 -15.24
N LEU A 564 -2.73 14.16 -14.39
CA LEU A 564 -2.33 13.24 -13.32
C LEU A 564 -1.73 11.93 -13.87
N SER A 565 -2.34 11.34 -14.90
CA SER A 565 -1.81 10.15 -15.58
C SER A 565 -0.43 10.39 -16.20
N TYR A 566 -0.19 11.57 -16.79
CA TYR A 566 1.14 11.92 -17.31
C TYR A 566 2.16 12.10 -16.17
N SER A 567 1.76 12.66 -15.03
CA SER A 567 2.60 12.70 -13.84
C SER A 567 2.92 11.30 -13.33
N ASP A 568 1.96 10.38 -13.31
CA ASP A 568 2.17 9.00 -12.87
C ASP A 568 3.16 8.28 -13.76
N GLN A 569 2.98 8.39 -15.08
CA GLN A 569 3.90 7.81 -16.05
C GLN A 569 5.32 8.39 -15.90
N CYS A 570 5.46 9.72 -15.70
CA CYS A 570 6.79 10.29 -15.43
C CYS A 570 7.42 9.70 -14.16
N LEU A 571 6.64 9.50 -13.09
CA LEU A 571 7.12 8.91 -11.85
C LEU A 571 7.47 7.42 -12.01
N GLU A 572 6.67 6.66 -12.76
CA GLU A 572 6.93 5.25 -13.10
C GLU A 572 8.19 5.07 -13.96
N LEU A 573 8.56 6.08 -14.76
CA LEU A 573 9.84 6.08 -15.49
C LEU A 573 11.02 6.45 -14.58
N CYS A 574 10.80 7.21 -13.50
CA CYS A 574 11.86 7.61 -12.56
C CYS A 574 12.17 6.53 -11.51
N LEU A 575 11.15 5.92 -10.92
CA LEU A 575 11.29 4.99 -9.79
C LEU A 575 12.26 3.82 -10.06
N PRO A 576 12.23 3.16 -11.24
CA PRO A 576 13.14 2.04 -11.54
C PRO A 576 14.61 2.45 -11.67
N LEU A 577 14.92 3.75 -11.78
CA LEU A 577 16.30 4.23 -11.93
C LEU A 577 17.12 4.14 -10.64
N ASP A 578 16.48 3.89 -9.49
CA ASP A 578 17.11 3.80 -8.16
C ASP A 578 17.98 5.03 -7.78
N CYS A 579 17.69 6.18 -8.40
CA CYS A 579 18.42 7.44 -8.21
C CYS A 579 17.58 8.44 -7.41
N MET A 580 17.13 8.01 -6.22
CA MET A 580 16.24 8.83 -5.38
C MET A 580 16.91 10.16 -4.99
N ASN A 581 16.18 11.25 -5.19
CA ASN A 581 16.66 12.61 -4.98
C ASN A 581 15.54 13.56 -4.53
N ASP A 582 15.88 14.80 -4.20
CA ASP A 582 14.94 15.83 -3.76
C ASP A 582 13.77 16.04 -4.75
N LEU A 583 14.02 16.12 -6.06
CA LEU A 583 12.95 16.34 -7.05
C LEU A 583 11.96 15.18 -7.10
N GLN A 584 12.45 13.95 -7.02
CA GLN A 584 11.60 12.76 -7.02
C GLN A 584 10.68 12.73 -5.80
N LEU A 585 11.19 13.06 -4.61
CA LEU A 585 10.37 13.14 -3.40
C LEU A 585 9.31 14.24 -3.51
N LEU A 586 9.70 15.43 -4.00
CA LEU A 586 8.77 16.55 -4.22
C LEU A 586 7.66 16.15 -5.20
N LEU A 587 8.02 15.47 -6.31
CA LEU A 587 7.06 14.92 -7.25
C LEU A 587 6.11 13.93 -6.57
N GLN A 588 6.62 12.97 -5.79
CA GLN A 588 5.79 11.98 -5.10
C GLN A 588 4.77 12.65 -4.16
N TYR A 589 5.17 13.67 -3.40
CA TYR A 589 4.26 14.38 -2.49
C TYR A 589 3.17 15.14 -3.27
N GLU A 590 3.56 15.91 -4.29
CA GLU A 590 2.59 16.70 -5.07
C GLU A 590 1.65 15.79 -5.87
N ASN A 591 2.16 14.65 -6.36
CA ASN A 591 1.37 13.61 -7.01
C ASN A 591 0.35 13.01 -6.04
N PHE A 592 0.73 12.68 -4.80
CA PHE A 592 -0.20 12.25 -3.74
C PHE A 592 -1.33 13.28 -3.52
N ILE A 593 -0.99 14.56 -3.34
CA ILE A 593 -1.99 15.61 -3.13
C ILE A 593 -2.95 15.69 -4.34
N SER A 594 -2.44 15.53 -5.55
CA SER A 594 -3.28 15.53 -6.75
C SER A 594 -4.21 14.31 -6.82
N HIS A 595 -3.75 13.11 -6.43
CA HIS A 595 -4.62 11.93 -6.29
C HIS A 595 -5.74 12.15 -5.27
N SER A 596 -5.49 12.84 -4.16
CA SER A 596 -6.58 13.18 -3.21
C SER A 596 -7.68 14.04 -3.84
N GLN A 597 -7.34 14.87 -4.84
CA GLN A 597 -8.28 15.78 -5.51
C GLN A 597 -8.98 15.15 -6.73
N VAL A 598 -8.35 14.16 -7.36
CA VAL A 598 -8.81 13.54 -8.62
C VAL A 598 -9.42 12.15 -8.40
N ASP A 599 -8.91 11.38 -7.46
CA ASP A 599 -9.44 10.05 -7.11
C ASP A 599 -10.25 10.06 -5.82
N GLY A 600 -10.08 11.09 -4.99
CA GLY A 600 -10.85 11.31 -3.75
C GLY A 600 -10.08 10.95 -2.49
N ASP A 601 -10.49 11.55 -1.38
CA ASP A 601 -9.79 11.44 -0.09
C ASP A 601 -9.95 10.05 0.56
N GLN A 602 -11.04 9.33 0.23
CA GLN A 602 -11.25 7.94 0.66
C GLN A 602 -10.59 6.91 -0.28
N SER A 603 -9.98 7.35 -1.40
CA SER A 603 -9.37 6.44 -2.36
C SER A 603 -8.16 5.72 -1.79
N TYR A 604 -8.14 4.40 -1.95
CA TYR A 604 -6.97 3.58 -1.62
C TYR A 604 -5.72 4.03 -2.39
N LEU A 605 -5.88 4.51 -3.63
CA LEU A 605 -4.76 5.00 -4.45
C LEU A 605 -4.08 6.21 -3.80
N SER A 606 -4.86 7.21 -3.37
CA SER A 606 -4.36 8.38 -2.65
C SER A 606 -3.64 7.98 -1.35
N TRP A 607 -4.24 7.09 -0.56
CA TRP A 607 -3.62 6.60 0.66
C TRP A 607 -2.32 5.82 0.44
N ARG A 608 -2.25 5.00 -0.63
CA ARG A 608 -1.03 4.27 -1.00
C ARG A 608 0.09 5.23 -1.38
N LYS A 609 -0.21 6.25 -2.19
CA LYS A 609 0.78 7.26 -2.63
C LYS A 609 1.40 8.01 -1.47
N LEU A 610 0.63 8.37 -0.43
CA LEU A 610 1.19 8.93 0.81
C LEU A 610 2.15 7.97 1.53
N GLY A 611 1.90 6.65 1.43
CA GLY A 611 2.81 5.62 1.93
C GLY A 611 4.14 5.60 1.17
N ASP A 612 4.10 5.75 -0.15
CA ASP A 612 5.29 5.84 -1.00
C ASP A 612 6.13 7.09 -0.64
N VAL A 613 5.48 8.23 -0.38
CA VAL A 613 6.16 9.46 0.09
C VAL A 613 6.84 9.21 1.44
N ALA A 614 6.16 8.57 2.39
CA ALA A 614 6.74 8.23 3.69
C ALA A 614 7.97 7.33 3.56
N ALA A 615 7.90 6.31 2.69
CA ALA A 615 9.04 5.41 2.41
C ALA A 615 10.23 6.18 1.82
N SER A 616 10.01 7.04 0.83
CA SER A 616 11.05 7.88 0.24
C SER A 616 11.68 8.85 1.24
N LEU A 617 10.89 9.45 2.15
CA LEU A 617 11.41 10.31 3.22
C LEU A 617 12.35 9.56 4.18
N TYR A 618 12.01 8.32 4.52
CA TYR A 618 12.86 7.48 5.35
C TYR A 618 14.14 7.10 4.59
N ALA A 619 14.02 6.69 3.33
CA ALA A 619 15.15 6.34 2.47
C ALA A 619 16.10 7.52 2.22
N LEU A 620 15.60 8.76 2.15
CA LEU A 620 16.44 9.97 2.06
C LEU A 620 16.99 10.45 3.42
N GLY A 621 16.56 9.86 4.53
CA GLY A 621 17.01 10.23 5.88
C GLY A 621 16.42 11.54 6.42
N TYR A 622 15.32 12.05 5.85
CA TYR A 622 14.77 13.37 6.22
C TYR A 622 14.13 13.37 7.61
N HIS A 623 13.81 12.18 8.13
CA HIS A 623 13.33 11.97 9.48
C HIS A 623 14.40 12.17 10.56
N GLN A 624 15.69 12.21 10.22
CA GLN A 624 16.79 12.47 11.17
C GLN A 624 17.38 13.88 11.06
N GLN A 625 17.34 14.48 9.87
CA GLN A 625 17.91 15.82 9.57
C GLN A 625 19.34 16.07 10.11
N GLN A 626 20.10 15.00 10.30
CA GLN A 626 21.46 15.03 10.83
C GLN A 626 22.47 14.34 9.91
N THR A 627 21.99 13.78 8.79
CA THR A 627 22.81 13.06 7.81
C THR A 627 23.84 13.99 7.17
N GLU A 628 24.95 13.43 6.69
CA GLU A 628 25.98 14.21 5.98
C GLU A 628 25.38 14.95 4.78
N SER A 629 24.57 14.26 3.96
CA SER A 629 23.80 14.85 2.85
C SER A 629 22.94 16.04 3.27
N PHE A 630 22.38 16.04 4.49
CA PHE A 630 21.62 17.19 4.99
C PHE A 630 22.54 18.34 5.42
N ARG A 631 23.68 18.05 6.05
CA ARG A 631 24.63 19.07 6.52
C ARG A 631 25.37 19.78 5.39
N THR A 632 25.66 19.06 4.31
CA THR A 632 26.39 19.57 3.13
C THR A 632 25.47 20.24 2.10
N ALA A 633 24.15 20.11 2.25
CA ALA A 633 23.20 20.77 1.37
C ALA A 633 23.15 22.30 1.56
N PRO A 634 22.91 23.07 0.49
CA PRO A 634 22.72 24.52 0.58
C PRO A 634 21.49 24.87 1.43
N SER A 635 21.48 26.07 2.00
CA SER A 635 20.46 26.50 2.99
C SER A 635 19.03 26.35 2.47
N PHE A 636 18.74 26.84 1.25
CA PHE A 636 17.40 26.76 0.67
C PHE A 636 16.92 25.30 0.50
N LEU A 637 17.84 24.37 0.20
CA LEU A 637 17.50 22.97 0.02
C LEU A 637 17.24 22.31 1.38
N ARG A 638 18.03 22.65 2.41
CA ARG A 638 17.75 22.21 3.78
C ARG A 638 16.36 22.65 4.25
N ASP A 639 15.99 23.90 3.98
CA ASP A 639 14.67 24.43 4.34
C ASP A 639 13.56 23.70 3.56
N LEU A 640 13.79 23.39 2.28
CA LEU A 640 12.86 22.60 1.46
C LEU A 640 12.67 21.18 1.99
N ARG A 641 13.76 20.50 2.39
CA ARG A 641 13.74 19.16 2.99
C ARG A 641 12.97 19.15 4.33
N GLN A 642 13.19 20.18 5.15
CA GLN A 642 12.45 20.35 6.41
C GLN A 642 10.97 20.59 6.17
N THR A 643 10.64 21.45 5.20
CA THR A 643 9.26 21.73 4.78
C THR A 643 8.58 20.45 4.28
N ALA A 644 9.26 19.67 3.44
CA ALA A 644 8.76 18.39 2.93
C ALA A 644 8.45 17.40 4.06
N PHE A 645 9.35 17.27 5.03
CA PHE A 645 9.11 16.43 6.21
C PHE A 645 7.92 16.92 7.04
N CYS A 646 7.87 18.23 7.36
CA CYS A 646 6.80 18.83 8.15
C CYS A 646 5.41 18.64 7.52
N ARG A 647 5.30 18.88 6.20
CA ARG A 647 4.03 18.70 5.48
C ARG A 647 3.59 17.25 5.43
N THR A 648 4.52 16.34 5.14
CA THR A 648 4.18 14.91 5.04
C THR A 648 3.83 14.34 6.40
N TYR A 649 4.55 14.75 7.45
CA TYR A 649 4.24 14.39 8.83
C TYR A 649 2.83 14.85 9.20
N SER A 650 2.42 16.08 8.89
CA SER A 650 1.05 16.54 9.14
C SER A 650 0.00 15.82 8.28
N ALA A 651 0.29 15.61 6.99
CA ALA A 651 -0.60 14.90 6.08
C ALA A 651 -0.89 13.46 6.55
N ASP A 652 0.14 12.73 6.97
CA ASP A 652 0.02 11.40 7.58
C ASP A 652 -0.99 11.39 8.72
N LYS A 653 -0.94 12.37 9.64
CA LYS A 653 -1.85 12.41 10.80
C LYS A 653 -3.27 12.75 10.37
N ASN A 654 -3.43 13.78 9.54
CA ASN A 654 -4.75 14.20 9.09
C ASN A 654 -5.46 13.09 8.30
N VAL A 655 -4.76 12.43 7.36
CA VAL A 655 -5.34 11.36 6.54
C VAL A 655 -5.63 10.12 7.40
N SER A 656 -4.73 9.76 8.32
CA SER A 656 -4.97 8.68 9.28
C SER A 656 -6.18 8.93 10.16
N ILE A 657 -6.36 10.15 10.68
CA ILE A 657 -7.52 10.55 11.48
C ILE A 657 -8.80 10.46 10.65
N PHE A 658 -8.79 11.02 9.45
CA PHE A 658 -9.94 10.98 8.57
C PHE A 658 -10.36 9.56 8.18
N LEU A 659 -9.41 8.67 7.92
CA LEU A 659 -9.69 7.29 7.51
C LEU A 659 -9.87 6.31 8.68
N GLY A 660 -9.69 6.75 9.93
CA GLY A 660 -9.69 5.86 11.11
C GLY A 660 -8.52 4.86 11.13
N ARG A 661 -7.37 5.21 10.54
CA ARG A 661 -6.20 4.33 10.36
C ARG A 661 -5.02 4.75 11.23
N PRO A 662 -4.09 3.84 11.59
CA PRO A 662 -2.85 4.20 12.25
C PRO A 662 -1.97 5.13 11.38
N PRO A 663 -1.29 6.14 11.98
CA PRO A 663 -0.24 6.92 11.31
C PRO A 663 0.99 6.08 10.93
N ARG A 664 1.63 6.37 9.81
CA ARG A 664 2.84 5.67 9.33
C ARG A 664 4.14 6.30 9.83
N ILE A 665 4.14 7.61 10.10
CA ILE A 665 5.34 8.35 10.52
C ILE A 665 5.28 8.61 12.03
N LEU A 666 5.80 7.70 12.84
CA LEU A 666 5.73 7.85 14.30
C LEU A 666 6.82 8.81 14.81
N ARG A 667 6.43 9.79 15.64
CA ARG A 667 7.36 10.81 16.18
C ARG A 667 8.53 10.20 16.92
N LYS A 668 8.34 9.06 17.60
CA LYS A 668 9.39 8.37 18.36
C LYS A 668 10.62 7.97 17.54
N PHE A 669 10.47 7.82 16.22
CA PHE A 669 11.57 7.50 15.30
C PHE A 669 12.11 8.72 14.56
N CYS A 670 11.55 9.90 14.82
CA CYS A 670 11.85 11.11 14.08
C CYS A 670 12.59 12.13 14.95
N TYR A 671 13.69 12.64 14.42
CA TYR A 671 14.38 13.82 14.93
C TYR A 671 14.40 14.88 13.83
N PHE A 672 13.56 15.90 13.97
CA PHE A 672 13.41 16.92 12.94
C PHE A 672 13.28 18.32 13.51
N HIS A 673 13.67 19.29 12.69
CA HIS A 673 13.57 20.71 12.97
C HIS A 673 12.53 21.34 12.05
N LEU A 674 11.88 22.37 12.58
CA LEU A 674 10.95 23.24 11.86
C LEU A 674 11.76 24.15 10.92
N PRO A 675 11.24 24.44 9.72
CA PRO A 675 11.86 25.40 8.80
C PRO A 675 11.93 26.79 9.46
N GLY A 676 13.07 27.45 9.32
CA GLY A 676 13.36 28.78 9.89
C GLY A 676 13.61 29.83 8.81
N THR A 677 14.04 31.02 9.23
CA THR A 677 14.39 32.15 8.36
C THR A 677 15.84 32.59 8.62
N LEU A 678 16.38 33.48 7.80
CA LEU A 678 17.70 34.08 8.05
C LEU A 678 17.74 34.88 9.37
N ALA A 679 16.59 35.43 9.80
CA ALA A 679 16.47 36.17 11.05
C ALA A 679 16.24 35.26 12.27
N GLN A 680 15.74 34.03 12.06
CA GLN A 680 15.45 33.07 13.13
C GLN A 680 15.87 31.64 12.76
N PRO A 681 16.84 31.05 13.47
CA PRO A 681 17.37 29.73 13.13
C PRO A 681 16.35 28.61 13.38
N ASN A 682 16.57 27.49 12.70
CA ASN A 682 15.72 26.30 12.76
C ASN A 682 15.62 25.76 14.20
N GLN A 683 14.39 25.47 14.64
CA GLN A 683 14.10 24.99 15.99
C GLN A 683 13.73 23.51 15.97
N LYS A 684 14.16 22.74 16.96
CA LYS A 684 13.74 21.34 17.11
C LYS A 684 12.21 21.28 17.29
N ALA A 685 11.55 20.46 16.49
CA ALA A 685 10.10 20.27 16.60
C ALA A 685 9.74 19.56 17.91
N GLY A 686 8.66 20.00 18.55
CA GLY A 686 8.21 19.42 19.82
C GLY A 686 6.99 20.17 20.38
N ARG A 687 6.62 19.81 21.62
CA ARG A 687 5.47 20.42 22.32
C ARG A 687 5.72 21.87 22.76
N LYS A 688 6.98 22.25 22.99
CA LYS A 688 7.35 23.61 23.41
C LYS A 688 6.94 24.63 22.34
N PRO A 689 6.41 25.81 22.74
CA PRO A 689 6.04 26.87 21.81
C PRO A 689 7.15 27.18 20.80
N ALA A 690 6.78 27.21 19.53
CA ALA A 690 7.72 27.59 18.48
C ALA A 690 7.97 29.10 18.50
N VAL A 691 9.19 29.49 18.16
CA VAL A 691 9.55 30.90 17.94
C VAL A 691 9.17 31.27 16.51
N TRP A 692 8.51 32.42 16.33
CA TRP A 692 8.05 32.91 15.04
C TRP A 692 8.66 34.27 14.73
N ASP A 693 8.92 34.52 13.45
CA ASP A 693 9.34 35.81 12.94
C ASP A 693 8.10 36.70 12.75
N PRO A 694 7.93 37.78 13.54
CA PRO A 694 6.75 38.63 13.43
C PRO A 694 6.68 39.40 12.10
N SER A 695 7.81 39.50 11.38
CA SER A 695 7.92 40.22 10.12
C SER A 695 7.59 39.36 8.89
N GLU A 696 7.59 38.03 9.05
CA GLU A 696 7.28 37.10 7.98
C GLU A 696 5.76 37.09 7.70
N LYS A 697 5.38 36.76 6.46
CA LYS A 697 3.98 36.66 6.03
C LYS A 697 3.55 35.20 5.93
N PRO A 698 2.24 34.91 5.97
CA PRO A 698 1.73 33.56 5.70
C PRO A 698 2.24 33.05 4.35
N SER A 699 2.95 31.93 4.38
CA SER A 699 3.55 31.24 3.25
C SER A 699 3.42 29.73 3.39
N PHE A 700 3.74 28.99 2.34
CA PHE A 700 3.78 27.53 2.39
C PHE A 700 4.75 27.00 3.47
N ALA A 701 5.89 27.65 3.69
CA ALA A 701 6.85 27.25 4.70
C ALA A 701 6.29 27.44 6.12
N THR A 702 5.70 28.62 6.40
CA THR A 702 5.09 28.90 7.71
C THR A 702 3.88 28.02 7.99
N ASP A 703 3.07 27.73 6.96
CA ASP A 703 1.96 26.79 7.02
C ASP A 703 2.43 25.38 7.35
N SER A 704 3.50 24.93 6.69
CA SER A 704 4.09 23.61 6.94
C SER A 704 4.62 23.48 8.37
N LYS A 705 5.26 24.54 8.88
CA LYS A 705 5.72 24.62 10.28
C LYS A 705 4.54 24.50 11.26
N TRP A 706 3.48 25.27 11.04
CA TRP A 706 2.27 25.21 11.87
C TRP A 706 1.59 23.84 11.81
N ALA A 707 1.39 23.32 10.60
CA ALA A 707 0.75 22.03 10.36
C ALA A 707 1.50 20.87 11.05
N ALA A 708 2.83 20.91 11.09
CA ALA A 708 3.63 19.93 11.82
C ALA A 708 3.46 20.02 13.34
N LEU A 709 3.41 21.24 13.91
CA LEU A 709 3.13 21.44 15.33
C LEU A 709 1.75 20.91 15.71
N CYS A 710 0.72 21.21 14.90
CA CYS A 710 -0.60 20.61 15.08
C CYS A 710 -0.58 19.09 14.89
N GLY A 711 0.22 18.57 13.96
CA GLY A 711 0.42 17.13 13.75
C GLY A 711 1.00 16.44 14.99
N ILE A 712 1.92 17.09 15.69
CA ILE A 712 2.50 16.58 16.94
C ILE A 712 1.40 16.47 18.02
N LEU A 713 0.62 17.54 18.20
CA LEU A 713 -0.48 17.53 19.17
C LEU A 713 -1.56 16.51 18.81
N LYS A 714 -1.86 16.34 17.51
CA LYS A 714 -2.78 15.31 17.02
C LYS A 714 -2.27 13.91 17.35
N GLU A 715 -1.00 13.60 17.12
CA GLU A 715 -0.40 12.30 17.50
C GLU A 715 -0.50 12.08 19.02
N ASP A 716 -0.21 13.11 19.83
CA ASP A 716 -0.35 13.04 21.28
C ASP A 716 -1.81 12.78 21.75
N ILE A 717 -2.79 13.31 21.02
CA ILE A 717 -4.22 13.04 21.27
C ILE A 717 -4.60 11.61 20.86
N LEU A 718 -4.02 11.07 19.80
CA LEU A 718 -4.25 9.68 19.39
C LEU A 718 -3.86 8.70 20.49
N ASP A 719 -2.75 8.96 21.19
CA ASP A 719 -2.33 8.16 22.33
C ASP A 719 -3.35 8.18 23.49
N LEU A 720 -4.12 9.27 23.65
CA LEU A 720 -5.18 9.36 24.66
C LEU A 720 -6.34 8.39 24.41
N PHE A 721 -6.63 8.07 23.14
CA PHE A 721 -7.68 7.09 22.81
C PHE A 721 -7.26 5.66 23.19
N ALA A 722 -5.96 5.39 23.30
CA ALA A 722 -5.41 4.12 23.77
C ALA A 722 -5.22 4.05 25.30
N GLU A 723 -5.36 5.18 26.01
CA GLU A 723 -5.20 5.23 27.47
C GLU A 723 -6.47 4.75 28.18
N GLU A 724 -6.38 3.63 28.90
CA GLU A 724 -7.51 3.02 29.62
C GLU A 724 -7.94 3.82 30.86
N SER A 725 -6.99 4.45 31.57
CA SER A 725 -7.28 5.22 32.78
C SER A 725 -7.83 6.59 32.44
N TYR A 726 -9.11 6.84 32.76
CA TYR A 726 -9.72 8.17 32.54
C TYR A 726 -8.98 9.29 33.30
N GLU A 727 -8.49 9.02 34.51
CA GLU A 727 -7.76 10.02 35.30
C GLU A 727 -6.45 10.43 34.62
N GLU A 728 -5.70 9.44 34.13
CA GLU A 728 -4.45 9.70 33.40
C GLU A 728 -4.72 10.35 32.05
N ARG A 729 -5.75 9.88 31.33
CA ARG A 729 -6.23 10.49 30.09
C ARG A 729 -6.59 11.96 30.29
N ALA A 730 -7.31 12.29 31.36
CA ALA A 730 -7.67 13.66 31.72
C ALA A 730 -6.45 14.51 32.07
N ARG A 731 -5.51 13.96 32.85
CA ARG A 731 -4.26 14.64 33.22
C ARG A 731 -3.40 14.96 31.99
N GLN A 732 -3.21 13.99 31.09
CA GLN A 732 -2.46 14.18 29.85
C GLN A 732 -3.19 15.14 28.91
N GLY A 733 -4.52 15.04 28.83
CA GLY A 733 -5.33 15.95 28.03
C GLY A 733 -5.22 17.42 28.49
N GLN A 734 -5.14 17.68 29.78
CA GLN A 734 -4.90 19.04 30.31
C GLN A 734 -3.54 19.59 29.87
N LEU A 735 -2.49 18.75 29.88
CA LEU A 735 -1.16 19.16 29.40
C LEU A 735 -1.19 19.50 27.91
N ILE A 736 -1.86 18.67 27.10
CA ILE A 736 -2.00 18.89 25.66
C ILE A 736 -2.82 20.16 25.38
N ASP A 737 -3.89 20.45 26.17
CA ASP A 737 -4.68 21.69 26.03
C ASP A 737 -3.81 22.93 26.28
N ALA A 738 -3.00 22.90 27.34
CA ALA A 738 -2.08 23.99 27.68
C ALA A 738 -1.03 24.20 26.59
N ASP A 739 -0.44 23.12 26.07
CA ASP A 739 0.52 23.16 24.97
C ASP A 739 -0.12 23.73 23.69
N ALA A 740 -1.35 23.30 23.34
CA ALA A 740 -2.08 23.80 22.18
C ALA A 740 -2.34 25.31 22.24
N ARG A 741 -2.78 25.82 23.40
CA ARG A 741 -2.99 27.25 23.64
C ARG A 741 -1.67 28.02 23.55
N ALA A 742 -0.62 27.52 24.20
CA ALA A 742 0.68 28.17 24.18
C ALA A 742 1.29 28.24 22.76
N GLN A 743 1.07 27.23 21.92
CA GLN A 743 1.46 27.26 20.51
C GLN A 743 0.67 28.31 19.70
N TRP A 744 -0.65 28.41 19.93
CA TRP A 744 -1.50 29.40 19.27
C TRP A 744 -1.15 30.83 19.69
N ASP A 745 -0.89 31.06 20.98
CA ASP A 745 -0.48 32.35 21.51
C ASP A 745 0.92 32.78 21.02
N ALA A 746 1.80 31.81 20.71
CA ALA A 746 3.11 32.08 20.14
C ALA A 746 3.06 32.43 18.63
N LEU A 747 2.05 31.94 17.90
CA LEU A 747 1.85 32.28 16.49
C LEU A 747 1.57 33.80 16.37
N PRO A 748 2.21 34.58 15.50
CA PRO A 748 1.97 36.03 15.46
C PRO A 748 0.56 36.38 14.97
N GLU A 749 -0.01 37.49 15.44
CA GLU A 749 -1.36 37.95 15.06
C GLU A 749 -1.53 38.09 13.55
N SER A 750 -0.45 38.43 12.82
CA SER A 750 -0.44 38.54 11.36
C SER A 750 -0.77 37.23 10.62
N TYR A 751 -0.72 36.09 11.31
CA TYR A 751 -1.05 34.75 10.80
C TYR A 751 -2.39 34.21 11.35
N ARG A 752 -2.91 34.80 12.43
CA ARG A 752 -4.11 34.30 13.10
C ARG A 752 -5.37 34.89 12.48
N LEU A 753 -6.35 34.03 12.23
CA LEU A 753 -7.72 34.47 11.95
C LEU A 753 -8.49 34.58 13.27
N GLU A 754 -8.52 35.78 13.85
CA GLU A 754 -9.22 36.05 15.12
C GLU A 754 -10.66 36.56 14.93
N GLY A 755 -10.99 37.06 13.73
CA GLY A 755 -12.32 37.57 13.38
C GLY A 755 -12.92 36.87 12.14
N SER A 756 -14.02 37.43 11.64
CA SER A 756 -14.70 36.94 10.44
C SER A 756 -13.82 37.08 9.19
N LEU A 757 -13.78 36.02 8.38
CA LEU A 757 -13.06 36.00 7.12
C LEU A 757 -13.55 37.07 6.15
N LYS A 758 -14.83 37.45 6.20
CA LYS A 758 -15.41 38.56 5.41
C LYS A 758 -14.72 39.89 5.66
N THR A 759 -14.27 40.12 6.89
CA THR A 759 -13.59 41.36 7.30
C THR A 759 -12.08 41.30 7.16
N CYS A 760 -11.52 40.13 6.83
CA CYS A 760 -10.08 39.93 6.66
C CYS A 760 -9.61 40.51 5.31
N ASN A 761 -9.06 41.73 5.35
CA ASN A 761 -8.52 42.42 4.18
C ASN A 761 -7.08 41.99 3.88
N ARG A 762 -6.91 40.79 3.33
CA ARG A 762 -5.63 40.19 2.96
C ARG A 762 -5.70 39.61 1.54
N PRO A 763 -4.56 39.39 0.86
CA PRO A 763 -4.53 38.69 -0.42
C PRO A 763 -5.25 37.33 -0.35
N PRO A 764 -5.93 36.89 -1.43
CA PRO A 764 -6.73 35.65 -1.43
C PRO A 764 -6.00 34.39 -0.93
N VAL A 765 -4.72 34.22 -1.29
CA VAL A 765 -3.91 33.08 -0.84
C VAL A 765 -3.52 33.16 0.65
N GLU A 766 -3.26 34.37 1.16
CA GLU A 766 -2.98 34.58 2.59
C GLU A 766 -4.22 34.27 3.44
N ARG A 767 -5.41 34.63 2.95
CA ARG A 767 -6.68 34.27 3.60
C ARG A 767 -6.84 32.76 3.75
N ASP A 768 -6.48 31.97 2.73
CA ASP A 768 -6.55 30.50 2.80
C ASP A 768 -5.58 29.93 3.83
N PHE A 769 -4.34 30.46 3.91
CA PHE A 769 -3.39 30.06 4.95
C PHE A 769 -3.94 30.35 6.35
N MET A 770 -4.53 31.53 6.58
CA MET A 770 -5.10 31.90 7.88
C MET A 770 -6.29 31.00 8.25
N VAL A 771 -7.14 30.64 7.28
CA VAL A 771 -8.22 29.66 7.45
C VAL A 771 -7.65 28.29 7.83
N ASN A 772 -6.64 27.80 7.09
CA ASN A 772 -5.97 26.52 7.37
C ASN A 772 -5.34 26.48 8.77
N MET A 773 -4.71 27.59 9.19
CA MET A 773 -4.12 27.73 10.52
C MET A 773 -5.18 27.57 11.61
N LYS A 774 -6.28 28.33 11.49
CA LYS A 774 -7.38 28.33 12.45
C LYS A 774 -8.13 27.00 12.47
N LEU A 775 -8.39 26.37 11.31
CA LEU A 775 -9.04 25.07 11.24
C LEU A 775 -8.18 23.97 11.89
N ASN A 776 -6.86 23.97 11.69
CA ASN A 776 -5.97 23.03 12.36
C ASN A 776 -6.00 23.21 13.88
N TYR A 777 -5.97 24.46 14.37
CA TYR A 777 -6.09 24.78 15.79
C TYR A 777 -7.39 24.24 16.39
N LEU A 778 -8.52 24.57 15.75
CA LEU A 778 -9.83 24.13 16.20
C LEU A 778 -9.95 22.59 16.15
N HIS A 779 -9.39 21.94 15.12
CA HIS A 779 -9.42 20.49 15.01
C HIS A 779 -8.61 19.79 16.12
N VAL A 780 -7.47 20.35 16.54
CA VAL A 780 -6.72 19.85 17.71
C VAL A 780 -7.62 19.89 18.96
N HIS A 781 -8.28 21.01 19.22
CA HIS A 781 -9.19 21.12 20.38
C HIS A 781 -10.42 20.22 20.25
N PHE A 782 -10.97 20.07 19.05
CA PHE A 782 -12.09 19.15 18.78
C PHE A 782 -11.73 17.71 19.14
N LEU A 783 -10.59 17.21 18.61
CA LEU A 783 -10.12 15.86 18.90
C LEU A 783 -9.81 15.66 20.38
N LEU A 784 -9.17 16.65 21.02
CA LEU A 784 -8.84 16.61 22.44
C LEU A 784 -10.11 16.54 23.31
N ARG A 785 -11.09 17.41 23.05
CA ARG A 785 -12.35 17.41 23.80
C ARG A 785 -13.13 16.13 23.60
N ARG A 786 -13.07 15.55 22.41
CA ARG A 786 -13.65 14.23 22.12
C ARG A 786 -12.96 13.12 22.90
N ALA A 787 -11.63 13.08 22.95
CA ALA A 787 -10.87 12.08 23.71
C ALA A 787 -11.19 12.12 25.22
N LEU A 788 -11.59 13.28 25.73
CA LEU A 788 -11.89 13.53 27.15
C LEU A 788 -13.36 13.33 27.55
N LEU A 789 -14.23 12.94 26.62
CA LEU A 789 -15.63 12.61 26.93
C LEU A 789 -15.71 11.44 27.91
N ARG A 790 -16.52 11.58 28.97
CA ARG A 790 -16.72 10.53 29.99
C ARG A 790 -17.79 9.53 29.52
N PRO A 791 -17.54 8.22 29.62
CA PRO A 791 -18.52 7.17 29.30
C PRO A 791 -19.82 7.15 30.13
N MET A 792 -19.95 7.98 31.17
CA MET A 792 -21.12 8.00 32.06
C MET A 792 -21.60 9.42 32.42
N SER A 793 -21.09 10.45 31.74
CA SER A 793 -21.53 11.83 32.00
C SER A 793 -22.75 12.17 31.15
N MET A 794 -23.91 12.26 31.78
CA MET A 794 -25.21 12.58 31.15
C MET A 794 -25.38 14.08 30.80
N GLY A 795 -24.28 14.79 30.55
CA GLY A 795 -24.30 16.24 30.31
C GLY A 795 -23.65 16.62 28.98
N PRO A 796 -24.11 17.68 28.29
CA PRO A 796 -23.46 18.15 27.08
C PRO A 796 -22.04 18.59 27.43
N ALA A 797 -21.08 18.38 26.52
CA ALA A 797 -19.78 19.03 26.61
C ALA A 797 -19.87 20.37 25.87
N PRO A 798 -20.29 21.48 26.54
CA PRO A 798 -20.58 22.75 25.86
C PRO A 798 -19.36 23.26 25.08
N GLU A 799 -18.15 22.95 25.56
CA GLU A 799 -16.90 23.30 24.88
C GLU A 799 -16.75 22.57 23.54
N LEU A 800 -17.02 21.26 23.48
CA LEU A 800 -16.91 20.48 22.25
C LEU A 800 -17.93 20.98 21.21
N PHE A 801 -19.18 21.23 21.63
CA PHE A 801 -20.20 21.80 20.76
C PHE A 801 -19.80 23.19 20.22
N ASN A 802 -19.28 24.07 21.08
CA ASN A 802 -18.82 25.40 20.66
C ASN A 802 -17.66 25.31 19.66
N ILE A 803 -16.69 24.40 19.87
CA ILE A 803 -15.60 24.19 18.92
C ILE A 803 -16.14 23.68 17.57
N SER A 804 -17.08 22.73 17.58
CA SER A 804 -17.71 22.25 16.34
C SER A 804 -18.49 23.35 15.63
N LYS A 805 -19.21 24.19 16.36
CA LYS A 805 -19.89 25.37 15.80
C LYS A 805 -18.89 26.31 15.12
N ASP A 806 -17.77 26.63 15.78
CA ASP A 806 -16.76 27.52 15.24
C ASP A 806 -16.05 26.93 14.01
N MET A 807 -15.77 25.62 14.02
CA MET A 807 -15.23 24.89 12.86
C MET A 807 -16.18 24.92 11.68
N LEU A 808 -17.46 24.55 11.90
CA LEU A 808 -18.48 24.55 10.87
C LEU A 808 -18.71 25.95 10.31
N GLY A 809 -18.82 26.95 11.17
CA GLY A 809 -19.02 28.34 10.78
C GLY A 809 -17.87 28.86 9.92
N LEU A 810 -16.62 28.54 10.25
CA LEU A 810 -15.46 28.92 9.45
C LEU A 810 -15.42 28.20 8.10
N VAL A 811 -15.74 26.92 8.06
CA VAL A 811 -15.84 26.16 6.79
C VAL A 811 -16.93 26.76 5.89
N VAL A 812 -18.12 27.04 6.43
CA VAL A 812 -19.23 27.66 5.69
C VAL A 812 -18.86 29.05 5.20
N GLU A 813 -18.21 29.87 6.04
CA GLU A 813 -17.72 31.18 5.62
C GLU A 813 -16.71 31.08 4.48
N THR A 814 -15.84 30.07 4.50
CA THR A 814 -14.89 29.79 3.43
C THR A 814 -15.60 29.36 2.14
N ILE A 815 -16.65 28.54 2.22
CA ILE A 815 -17.47 28.16 1.06
C ILE A 815 -18.14 29.38 0.43
N LEU A 816 -18.75 30.24 1.25
CA LEU A 816 -19.41 31.47 0.78
C LEU A 816 -18.45 32.47 0.13
N LEU A 817 -17.16 32.40 0.48
CA LEU A 817 -16.12 33.29 -0.02
C LEU A 817 -15.16 32.60 -0.99
N LYS A 818 -15.53 31.43 -1.55
CA LYS A 818 -14.67 30.63 -2.41
C LYS A 818 -14.09 31.39 -3.61
N ASP A 819 -14.82 32.35 -4.17
CA ASP A 819 -14.35 33.17 -5.29
C ASP A 819 -13.37 34.29 -4.87
N GLN A 820 -13.18 34.51 -3.57
CA GLN A 820 -12.26 35.51 -3.00
C GLN A 820 -11.06 34.88 -2.28
N ILE A 821 -10.90 33.56 -2.40
CA ILE A 821 -9.86 32.77 -1.74
C ILE A 821 -9.20 31.90 -2.81
N VAL A 822 -7.91 31.61 -2.62
CA VAL A 822 -7.13 30.76 -3.52
C VAL A 822 -6.50 29.63 -2.71
N ASN A 823 -6.66 28.38 -3.17
CA ASN A 823 -6.23 27.19 -2.44
C ASN A 823 -4.72 27.18 -2.16
N SER A 824 -4.33 27.20 -0.89
CA SER A 824 -2.93 27.21 -0.42
C SER A 824 -2.39 25.80 -0.18
N GLY A 825 -2.45 24.95 -1.22
CA GLY A 825 -1.94 23.58 -1.21
C GLY A 825 -3.02 22.51 -1.01
N THR A 826 -3.94 22.70 -0.05
CA THR A 826 -5.14 21.85 0.11
C THR A 826 -6.36 22.52 -0.51
N SER A 827 -7.28 21.73 -1.07
CA SER A 827 -8.49 22.27 -1.71
C SER A 827 -9.55 22.68 -0.68
N LEU A 828 -10.50 23.53 -1.10
CA LEU A 828 -11.70 23.81 -0.30
C LEU A 828 -12.45 22.53 0.08
N VAL A 829 -12.59 21.58 -0.85
CA VAL A 829 -13.23 20.28 -0.60
C VAL A 829 -12.52 19.52 0.52
N TRP A 830 -11.19 19.55 0.55
CA TRP A 830 -10.41 18.94 1.62
C TRP A 830 -10.77 19.55 2.98
N LYS A 831 -10.87 20.88 3.08
CA LYS A 831 -11.27 21.56 4.33
C LYS A 831 -12.68 21.15 4.78
N VAL A 832 -13.60 20.98 3.84
CA VAL A 832 -14.97 20.53 4.13
C VAL A 832 -14.97 19.09 4.61
N VAL A 833 -14.25 18.19 3.94
CA VAL A 833 -14.21 16.76 4.28
C VAL A 833 -13.54 16.54 5.64
N TYR A 834 -12.38 17.14 5.90
CA TYR A 834 -11.60 16.85 7.11
C TYR A 834 -12.04 17.61 8.36
N TYR A 835 -12.66 18.78 8.20
CA TYR A 835 -13.09 19.63 9.32
C TYR A 835 -14.58 19.90 9.34
N GLY A 836 -15.17 20.14 8.17
CA GLY A 836 -16.58 20.52 8.06
C GLY A 836 -17.53 19.37 8.39
N LEU A 837 -17.27 18.17 7.86
CA LEU A 837 -18.13 16.99 8.09
C LEU A 837 -18.09 16.54 9.55
N SER A 838 -16.91 16.38 10.13
CA SER A 838 -16.75 16.04 11.55
C SER A 838 -17.45 17.02 12.49
N ALA A 839 -17.36 18.33 12.20
CA ALA A 839 -18.07 19.37 12.93
C ALA A 839 -19.59 19.32 12.71
N ALA A 840 -20.04 19.20 11.46
CA ALA A 840 -21.46 19.14 11.10
C ALA A 840 -22.16 17.91 11.69
N GLY A 841 -21.48 16.76 11.67
CA GLY A 841 -21.95 15.52 12.27
C GLY A 841 -22.17 15.65 13.76
N LEU A 842 -21.20 16.21 14.49
CA LEU A 842 -21.32 16.41 15.93
C LEU A 842 -22.43 17.42 16.29
N VAL A 843 -22.54 18.52 15.56
CA VAL A 843 -23.61 19.51 15.76
C VAL A 843 -24.98 18.87 15.47
N SER A 844 -25.09 18.07 14.41
CA SER A 844 -26.33 17.35 14.07
C SER A 844 -26.73 16.36 15.15
N LEU A 845 -25.77 15.63 15.74
CA LEU A 845 -26.03 14.70 16.84
C LEU A 845 -26.54 15.41 18.10
N HIS A 846 -25.99 16.58 18.44
CA HIS A 846 -26.49 17.40 19.54
C HIS A 846 -27.91 17.89 19.28
N LEU A 847 -28.22 18.31 18.04
CA LEU A 847 -29.55 18.77 17.64
C LEU A 847 -30.62 17.66 17.67
N ALA A 848 -30.25 16.42 17.34
CA ALA A 848 -31.15 15.27 17.39
C ALA A 848 -31.57 14.89 18.82
N ASN A 849 -30.79 15.27 19.84
CA ASN A 849 -31.04 14.89 21.22
C ASN A 849 -31.91 15.93 21.95
N GLN A 850 -33.24 15.70 21.94
CA GLN A 850 -34.26 16.66 22.41
C GLN A 850 -34.13 17.12 23.88
N SER A 851 -33.53 16.31 24.74
CA SER A 851 -33.30 16.65 26.16
C SER A 851 -32.33 17.83 26.33
N TYR A 852 -31.43 18.05 25.37
CA TYR A 852 -30.36 19.05 25.43
C TYR A 852 -30.65 20.32 24.63
N ALA A 853 -31.54 20.23 23.62
CA ALA A 853 -31.97 21.37 22.83
C ALA A 853 -32.67 22.45 23.68
N ASN A 854 -33.32 22.06 24.79
CA ASN A 854 -34.05 22.96 25.68
C ASN A 854 -33.17 23.73 26.69
N GLU A 855 -31.94 23.27 27.00
CA GLU A 855 -31.04 23.96 27.96
C GLU A 855 -30.11 25.00 27.30
N MET A 856 -29.81 24.87 26.01
CA MET A 856 -28.93 25.81 25.27
C MET A 856 -29.70 26.84 24.42
N LEU A 857 -31.03 26.90 24.58
CA LEU A 857 -31.95 27.75 23.84
C LEU A 857 -31.90 29.19 24.37
N GLU A 858 -30.94 29.97 23.88
CA GLU A 858 -31.12 31.38 23.58
C GLU A 858 -29.92 31.85 22.72
N MET A 859 -30.18 32.26 21.48
CA MET A 859 -29.32 33.01 20.52
C MET A 859 -28.66 32.26 19.34
N ASP A 860 -28.12 31.03 19.43
CA ASP A 860 -27.25 30.51 18.33
C ASP A 860 -27.85 29.44 17.39
N ILE A 861 -29.00 28.86 17.70
CA ILE A 861 -29.60 27.79 16.88
C ILE A 861 -29.88 28.27 15.44
N SER A 862 -30.37 29.50 15.26
CA SER A 862 -30.67 30.03 13.93
C SER A 862 -29.44 30.07 13.02
N LYS A 863 -28.27 30.41 13.56
CA LYS A 863 -27.02 30.47 12.80
C LYS A 863 -26.53 29.07 12.43
N ILE A 864 -26.66 28.11 13.35
CA ILE A 864 -26.31 26.71 13.11
C ILE A 864 -27.19 26.09 12.02
N PHE A 865 -28.51 26.28 12.11
CA PHE A 865 -29.42 25.84 11.06
C PHE A 865 -29.07 26.46 9.72
N GLN A 866 -28.74 27.76 9.70
CA GLN A 866 -28.30 28.42 8.49
C GLN A 866 -27.00 27.81 7.93
N ASP A 867 -26.01 27.56 8.77
CA ASP A 867 -24.72 26.99 8.36
C ASP A 867 -24.85 25.58 7.79
N LEU A 868 -25.60 24.71 8.47
CA LEU A 868 -25.92 23.37 7.97
C LEU A 868 -26.71 23.44 6.67
N SER A 869 -27.68 24.36 6.56
CA SER A 869 -28.47 24.55 5.33
C SER A 869 -27.61 25.04 4.18
N ILE A 870 -26.65 25.94 4.42
CA ILE A 870 -25.72 26.43 3.39
C ILE A 870 -24.81 25.28 2.94
N LEU A 871 -24.24 24.52 3.87
CA LEU A 871 -23.40 23.37 3.53
C LEU A 871 -24.15 22.37 2.64
N VAL A 872 -25.37 21.97 3.05
CA VAL A 872 -26.24 21.08 2.28
C VAL A 872 -26.62 21.70 0.94
N GLY A 873 -26.98 22.98 0.91
CA GLY A 873 -27.38 23.70 -0.30
C GLY A 873 -26.26 23.79 -1.34
N GLU A 874 -25.03 24.05 -0.91
CA GLU A 874 -23.84 24.14 -1.77
C GLU A 874 -23.44 22.77 -2.35
N ILE A 875 -23.70 21.68 -1.62
CA ILE A 875 -23.48 20.31 -2.09
C ILE A 875 -24.58 19.89 -3.08
N ILE A 876 -25.86 20.10 -2.73
CA ILE A 876 -27.00 19.72 -3.59
C ILE A 876 -27.04 20.54 -4.89
N SER A 877 -26.69 21.82 -4.83
CA SER A 877 -26.64 22.68 -6.03
C SER A 877 -25.51 22.34 -7.00
N GLY A 878 -24.57 21.47 -6.60
CA GLY A 878 -23.41 21.11 -7.41
C GLY A 878 -22.30 22.18 -7.41
N THR A 879 -22.44 23.24 -6.61
CA THR A 879 -21.51 24.38 -6.61
C THR A 879 -20.24 24.13 -5.80
N LEU A 880 -20.27 23.16 -4.87
CA LEU A 880 -19.09 22.69 -4.14
C LEU A 880 -18.54 21.38 -4.72
N VAL A 881 -19.42 20.47 -5.13
CA VAL A 881 -19.06 19.15 -5.63
C VAL A 881 -20.07 18.67 -6.68
N TYR A 882 -19.58 18.24 -7.85
CA TYR A 882 -20.42 17.72 -8.95
C TYR A 882 -20.61 16.20 -8.85
N VAL A 883 -21.63 15.61 -9.48
CA VAL A 883 -21.95 14.16 -9.41
C VAL A 883 -20.75 13.26 -9.73
N ASP A 884 -19.95 13.62 -10.73
CA ASP A 884 -18.76 12.85 -11.14
C ASP A 884 -17.51 13.20 -10.32
N SER A 885 -17.64 13.99 -9.26
CA SER A 885 -16.51 14.40 -8.43
C SER A 885 -16.11 13.32 -7.45
N PRO A 886 -14.82 13.21 -7.10
CA PRO A 886 -14.32 12.05 -6.37
C PRO A 886 -14.87 11.90 -4.95
N ASN A 887 -15.12 13.03 -4.27
CA ASN A 887 -15.72 13.06 -2.93
C ASN A 887 -17.25 13.26 -2.95
N TYR A 888 -17.91 13.14 -4.11
CA TYR A 888 -19.34 13.37 -4.23
C TYR A 888 -20.16 12.38 -3.40
N ALA A 889 -19.84 11.09 -3.43
CA ALA A 889 -20.58 10.07 -2.70
C ALA A 889 -20.63 10.38 -1.19
N LEU A 890 -19.45 10.61 -0.59
CA LEU A 890 -19.32 11.00 0.81
C LEU A 890 -20.10 12.27 1.16
N LEU A 891 -19.91 13.35 0.37
CA LEU A 891 -20.55 14.64 0.64
C LEU A 891 -22.08 14.59 0.42
N SER A 892 -22.54 13.83 -0.56
CA SER A 892 -23.96 13.64 -0.87
C SER A 892 -24.66 12.86 0.23
N GLU A 893 -24.05 11.77 0.72
CA GLU A 893 -24.58 10.99 1.84
C GLU A 893 -24.70 11.84 3.10
N ALA A 894 -23.61 12.52 3.50
CA ALA A 894 -23.62 13.42 4.65
C ALA A 894 -24.69 14.50 4.52
N SER A 895 -24.85 15.08 3.33
CA SER A 895 -25.85 16.12 3.07
C SER A 895 -27.28 15.61 3.17
N GLN A 896 -27.56 14.39 2.71
CA GLN A 896 -28.88 13.76 2.84
C GLN A 896 -29.25 13.53 4.30
N THR A 897 -28.29 13.07 5.10
CA THR A 897 -28.48 12.87 6.55
C THR A 897 -28.74 14.19 7.26
N ILE A 898 -27.93 15.22 7.02
CA ILE A 898 -28.12 16.56 7.61
C ILE A 898 -29.47 17.15 7.17
N LYS A 899 -29.84 17.04 5.89
CA LYS A 899 -31.12 17.53 5.36
C LYS A 899 -32.30 16.85 6.05
N SER A 900 -32.25 15.53 6.21
CA SER A 900 -33.32 14.76 6.86
C SER A 900 -33.52 15.18 8.32
N LEU A 901 -32.42 15.49 9.01
CA LEU A 901 -32.46 16.05 10.37
C LEU A 901 -33.10 17.45 10.39
N LEU A 902 -32.67 18.36 9.50
CA LEU A 902 -33.23 19.71 9.41
C LEU A 902 -34.73 19.70 9.12
N ASP A 903 -35.18 18.89 8.15
CA ASP A 903 -36.60 18.77 7.76
C ASP A 903 -37.46 18.31 8.96
N ARG A 904 -36.97 17.36 9.75
CA ARG A 904 -37.66 16.86 10.95
C ARG A 904 -37.72 17.86 12.09
N MET A 905 -36.70 18.69 12.27
CA MET A 905 -36.72 19.72 13.31
C MET A 905 -37.61 20.92 12.95
N ILE A 906 -37.85 21.16 11.65
CA ILE A 906 -38.75 22.22 11.17
C ILE A 906 -40.23 21.79 11.23
N LEU A 907 -40.55 20.49 11.10
CA LEU A 907 -41.93 19.97 11.13
C LEU A 907 -42.72 20.33 12.40
N PRO A 908 -42.17 20.19 13.63
CA PRO A 908 -42.85 20.58 14.88
C PRO A 908 -43.15 22.09 14.98
N LEU A 909 -42.34 22.94 14.35
CA LEU A 909 -42.51 24.39 14.35
C LEU A 909 -43.68 24.84 13.45
N GLN A 910 -43.96 24.12 12.35
CA GLN A 910 -45.08 24.44 11.46
C GLN A 910 -46.44 24.00 12.01
N ILE A 911 -46.50 22.93 12.82
CA ILE A 911 -47.74 22.44 13.44
C ILE A 911 -48.21 23.37 14.56
N SER A 912 -47.27 23.88 15.39
CA SER A 912 -47.61 24.88 16.42
C SER A 912 -48.06 26.22 15.84
N GLN A 913 -47.56 26.64 14.67
CA GLN A 913 -48.03 27.86 14.00
C GLN A 913 -49.38 27.69 13.30
N ARG A 914 -49.73 26.48 12.80
CA ARG A 914 -51.05 26.21 12.22
C ARG A 914 -52.17 26.01 13.24
N MET A 915 -51.86 25.59 14.47
CA MET A 915 -52.85 25.48 15.55
C MET A 915 -53.06 26.78 16.35
N GLY A 916 -52.29 27.84 16.07
CA GLY A 916 -52.41 29.15 16.73
C GLY A 916 -53.61 30.02 16.30
N THR A 917 -54.42 29.59 15.32
CA THR A 917 -55.54 30.38 14.81
C THR A 917 -56.84 29.59 14.73
N THR A 918 -57.33 29.04 15.83
CA THR A 918 -58.78 28.83 16.04
C THR A 918 -59.09 28.70 17.53
N SER A 919 -59.55 29.81 18.11
CA SER A 919 -60.28 29.83 19.37
C SER A 919 -61.62 29.10 19.20
N GLY A 920 -61.93 28.13 20.07
CA GLY A 920 -63.30 27.72 20.35
C GLY A 920 -63.53 26.23 20.62
N ASN A 921 -63.67 25.89 21.90
CA ASN A 921 -64.43 24.77 22.48
C ASN A 921 -64.84 23.59 21.57
N ARG A 922 -64.32 22.39 21.86
CA ARG A 922 -65.14 21.24 22.32
C ARG A 922 -64.28 20.03 22.69
N SER A 923 -64.60 19.49 23.86
CA SER A 923 -64.24 18.16 24.34
C SER A 923 -64.75 17.05 23.41
N ALA A 924 -63.85 16.24 22.86
CA ALA A 924 -64.14 14.88 22.41
C ALA A 924 -62.83 14.08 22.42
N ALA A 925 -62.79 13.03 23.24
CA ALA A 925 -61.70 12.08 23.30
C ALA A 925 -61.61 11.27 21.99
N LEU A 926 -60.42 11.21 21.40
CA LEU A 926 -60.03 10.23 20.38
C LEU A 926 -59.02 9.27 21.03
N PRO A 927 -59.25 7.94 20.99
CA PRO A 927 -58.29 6.96 21.48
C PRO A 927 -57.26 6.67 20.39
N GLY A 928 -55.98 6.95 20.66
CA GLY A 928 -54.88 6.62 19.74
C GLY A 928 -53.83 7.71 19.62
N SER A 929 -53.26 8.17 20.73
CA SER A 929 -51.97 8.84 20.72
C SER A 929 -51.14 8.23 21.83
N GLU A 930 -50.29 7.27 21.48
CA GLU A 930 -49.23 6.86 22.39
C GLU A 930 -48.41 8.10 22.74
N PRO A 931 -48.10 8.33 24.03
CA PRO A 931 -47.16 9.38 24.39
C PRO A 931 -45.82 9.06 23.72
N MET A 932 -45.29 10.01 22.97
CA MET A 932 -43.95 9.96 22.38
C MET A 932 -42.97 9.53 23.48
N GLY A 933 -42.52 8.28 23.39
CA GLY A 933 -41.80 7.61 24.46
C GLY A 933 -40.56 8.41 24.84
N THR A 934 -40.41 8.68 26.13
CA THR A 934 -39.16 9.14 26.72
C THR A 934 -38.03 8.20 26.31
N LEU A 935 -37.07 8.73 25.57
CA LEU A 935 -35.80 8.09 25.18
C LEU A 935 -35.07 7.60 26.43
N ASN A 936 -35.13 6.30 26.72
CA ASN A 936 -34.31 5.74 27.79
C ASN A 936 -33.83 4.31 27.61
N ASP A 937 -33.88 3.73 26.41
CA ASP A 937 -33.19 2.46 26.17
C ASP A 937 -32.82 2.31 24.68
N GLY A 938 -31.52 2.29 24.39
CA GLY A 938 -30.96 1.93 23.07
C GLY A 938 -30.34 3.05 22.21
N GLY A 939 -30.48 4.34 22.56
CA GLY A 939 -29.96 5.47 21.75
C GLY A 939 -28.55 5.98 22.10
N LEU A 940 -27.91 5.42 23.13
CA LEU A 940 -26.69 5.97 23.73
C LEU A 940 -25.37 5.51 23.07
N ASP A 941 -25.36 4.48 22.21
CA ASP A 941 -24.12 3.92 21.64
C ASP A 941 -23.35 4.88 20.71
N LEU A 942 -24.01 5.84 20.05
CA LEU A 942 -23.35 6.78 19.12
C LEU A 942 -22.39 7.77 19.81
N TRP A 943 -22.57 7.99 21.12
CA TRP A 943 -21.69 8.86 21.92
C TRP A 943 -20.53 8.10 22.55
N TYR A 944 -20.66 6.79 22.69
CA TYR A 944 -19.78 5.94 23.49
C TYR A 944 -18.85 5.05 22.68
N ASP A 945 -18.90 5.13 21.34
CA ASP A 945 -17.94 4.44 20.50
C ASP A 945 -16.55 5.10 20.67
N SER A 946 -15.84 4.63 21.69
CA SER A 946 -14.51 5.07 22.11
C SER A 946 -13.42 4.64 21.13
N ASN A 947 -13.78 3.89 20.09
CA ASN A 947 -12.86 3.45 19.06
C ASN A 947 -12.66 4.54 18.00
N PHE A 948 -11.42 4.99 17.90
CA PHE A 948 -10.94 5.93 16.88
C PHE A 948 -11.22 5.45 15.43
N GLN A 949 -11.43 4.14 15.23
CA GLN A 949 -11.52 3.49 13.92
C GLN A 949 -12.85 3.74 13.19
N ASP A 950 -13.89 4.22 13.87
CA ASP A 950 -15.28 4.25 13.34
C ASP A 950 -15.81 5.66 13.02
N PHE A 951 -14.98 6.71 13.06
CA PHE A 951 -15.50 8.07 13.13
C PHE A 951 -16.07 8.68 11.84
N GLU A 952 -15.60 8.30 10.64
CA GLU A 952 -16.05 8.99 9.40
C GLU A 952 -16.75 8.03 8.41
N MET A 953 -16.23 6.81 8.23
CA MET A 953 -16.78 5.90 7.20
C MET A 953 -18.12 5.28 7.58
N SER A 954 -18.32 4.93 8.85
CA SER A 954 -19.57 4.33 9.34
C SER A 954 -20.48 5.34 10.04
N PHE A 955 -19.95 6.52 10.44
CA PHE A 955 -20.70 7.54 11.16
C PHE A 955 -21.92 8.06 10.42
N TRP A 956 -21.81 8.44 9.14
CA TRP A 956 -22.95 8.97 8.39
C TRP A 956 -24.01 7.91 8.10
N HIS A 957 -23.59 6.66 7.87
CA HIS A 957 -24.49 5.50 7.77
C HIS A 957 -25.20 5.23 9.11
N HIS A 958 -24.49 5.25 10.24
CA HIS A 958 -25.05 5.04 11.57
C HIS A 958 -26.01 6.18 11.98
N LEU A 959 -25.64 7.42 11.68
CA LEU A 959 -26.48 8.59 11.95
C LEU A 959 -27.74 8.56 11.08
N ALA A 960 -27.62 8.20 9.79
CA ALA A 960 -28.76 8.03 8.89
C ALA A 960 -29.76 7.00 9.42
N GLY A 961 -29.25 5.87 9.97
CA GLY A 961 -30.05 4.81 10.58
C GLY A 961 -30.69 5.15 11.93
N HIS A 962 -30.46 6.35 12.48
CA HIS A 962 -30.94 6.70 13.81
C HIS A 962 -32.49 6.78 13.84
N PRO A 963 -33.19 6.22 14.87
CA PRO A 963 -34.65 6.18 14.93
C PRO A 963 -35.34 7.54 14.81
N PHE A 964 -34.71 8.60 15.33
CA PHE A 964 -35.17 9.98 15.17
C PHE A 964 -35.24 10.44 13.71
N LEU A 965 -34.51 9.81 12.78
CA LEU A 965 -34.52 10.12 11.34
C LEU A 965 -35.43 9.20 10.51
N HIS A 966 -35.94 8.11 11.08
CA HIS A 966 -36.81 7.14 10.40
C HIS A 966 -38.26 7.05 10.91
N GLY A 967 -38.59 7.66 12.05
CA GLY A 967 -39.95 7.65 12.65
C GLY A 967 -40.98 8.59 12.03
#